data_AF-W6L1R1-F1
#
_entry.id   AF-W6L1R1-F1
#
_cell.length_a   1.000
_cell.length_b   1.000
_cell.length_c   1.000
_cell.angle_alpha   90.00
_cell.angle_beta   90.00
_cell.angle_gamma   90.00
#
_symmetry.space_group_name_H-M   'P 1'
#
loop_
_entity.id
_entity.type
_entity.pdbx_description
1 polymer ?
#
loop_
_entity_poly.entity_id
_entity_poly.type
_entity_poly.pdbx_seq_one_letter_code
_entity_poly.pdbx_strand_id
1 'polypeptide(L)'
;MLNINAKSFVPPGASSVDPNFGIDAGLYQYRIDAPVLKIADLSTCAKTRNHVSVLLFSKKLFAIRGKFDEEGLFYFLATNLMTATNIPSLDGNRKKSSGFLLSRRILALHADMNNINALNDAHGFLIRLDIPRYFGFDASTQINSMWTSFFSKISSDPNFISMGYIRSLVGLNETQIGGTYRHYFFVACSSLDLALKFPEVLLNGSRLRPLRVLPIASIVPFLCGSKIPLGILITVGDDAKKKYLEDAVSDFSLEIDYFMDDPMRTRESLEAFEKLYSSILNGDCRWERTYLAHLHIKTIVTQNEDIFQICDVLRYIGNLCDDTATSIMGVSFSNPDVVPGCHELLTLNKKSPFYQNVSFNEIMRKNYAFDTANTIYAPVPQCICMPLCSSTFRVAVHAIHTFRLKGLSKLLEEKLLTRMTVPDAAEQFANCLFFARRKSIGTPVLLGIDNDGNVYCVDLYGFSIFGLPNVLPEAREQLTGCLFKGTLTSSYYAHQEYRIIIEDVFIFHGKEVHNDMFFDRWCLLEKIDLNEEDSCPYATYNRVLVLKANYVPFEKSEKLIKTLPSDHATQGIAFVCNDISFCGNASSLVYLWRQPSSLTAFFYVSNVESILEGNVEIKRAFLSVRANESDKTFTKYKNEYADFLHEAHPEIKIGSVVDCIPRRSNDGAHWWDVLRSFEPGMHSVATYEEVNTLVQSPGISQKEMLWLLNVRAYLCERCHRVNDVGKINPRYNAYWCKNCWSETGHGDCAYCGRILVLGMPDGISNFFYCEDCWNVFSSINTWSEIGYHVPPPPDATFKEQVMTRCVCLLIDQVSQKFPTNDVLDLCCGGSVVRKWMLNKTMSYVGVDLNASIVGSVLETISNSPELIPNAQYDVICADAFSEDFWTSTVIKIHPRQFQAIACFSGLYHAFFDEVKARHFIASVANALVPGGLFLGFVLDASALYSKGAKYANSVFCTEWKEGSVPRVGQRFSISVDGPLHEVAVIPIDFFVAVASEYGLKVVLEACQTVRGLIERDANWTRVPSAAEKEYLCALKSFAFKKESNKQLPSLNKA
;
A
#
# COMPACT_ATOMS: atom_id res chain seq x y z
N MET A 1 -60.32 39.65 28.28
CA MET A 1 -59.13 39.02 27.66
C MET A 1 -59.31 37.54 27.34
N LEU A 2 -59.93 36.71 28.20
CA LEU A 2 -60.22 35.29 27.92
C LEU A 2 -61.00 35.07 26.60
N ASN A 3 -61.94 35.96 26.26
CA ASN A 3 -62.76 35.88 25.04
C ASN A 3 -62.02 36.12 23.70
N ILE A 4 -60.88 36.82 23.67
CA ILE A 4 -60.13 37.06 22.41
C ILE A 4 -59.26 35.84 22.07
N ASN A 5 -58.69 35.18 23.09
CA ASN A 5 -57.90 33.95 22.90
C ASN A 5 -58.78 32.70 22.72
N ALA A 6 -60.00 32.68 23.26
CA ALA A 6 -60.98 31.62 22.99
C ALA A 6 -61.35 31.53 21.49
N LYS A 7 -61.29 32.63 20.73
CA LYS A 7 -61.49 32.59 19.27
C LYS A 7 -60.39 31.83 18.51
N SER A 8 -59.19 31.69 19.08
CA SER A 8 -58.10 30.87 18.52
C SER A 8 -58.37 29.37 18.61
N PHE A 9 -59.36 29.01 19.43
CA PHE A 9 -59.77 27.66 19.77
C PHE A 9 -61.05 27.26 19.07
N VAL A 10 -62.05 28.13 19.01
CA VAL A 10 -63.29 27.81 18.30
C VAL A 10 -62.98 27.50 16.82
N PRO A 11 -63.27 26.27 16.33
CA PRO A 11 -63.02 25.93 14.93
C PRO A 11 -63.79 26.90 14.02
N PRO A 12 -63.19 27.41 12.93
CA PRO A 12 -63.91 28.20 11.95
C PRO A 12 -65.16 27.45 11.47
N GLY A 13 -66.37 27.96 11.75
CA GLY A 13 -67.64 27.34 11.35
C GLY A 13 -68.31 26.42 12.37
N ALA A 14 -67.80 26.29 13.60
CA ALA A 14 -68.48 25.56 14.69
C ALA A 14 -69.71 26.29 15.26
N SER A 15 -69.95 27.55 14.89
CA SER A 15 -71.03 28.40 15.40
C SER A 15 -72.44 28.08 14.84
N SER A 16 -72.63 26.94 14.14
CA SER A 16 -73.90 26.64 13.44
C SER A 16 -74.44 25.21 13.62
N VAL A 17 -73.87 24.39 14.51
CA VAL A 17 -74.32 22.99 14.70
C VAL A 17 -75.13 22.85 15.99
N ASP A 18 -76.35 22.30 15.85
CA ASP A 18 -77.29 22.03 16.93
C ASP A 18 -76.71 21.05 17.98
N PRO A 19 -76.97 21.24 19.28
CA PRO A 19 -76.38 20.46 20.37
C PRO A 19 -76.93 19.03 20.52
N ASN A 20 -77.88 18.61 19.68
CA ASN A 20 -78.62 17.33 19.84
C ASN A 20 -78.12 16.17 18.97
N PHE A 21 -77.04 16.34 18.19
CA PHE A 21 -76.36 15.19 17.60
C PHE A 21 -75.30 14.68 18.56
N GLY A 22 -75.40 13.39 18.92
CA GLY A 22 -74.39 12.69 19.71
C GLY A 22 -73.01 13.02 19.15
N ILE A 23 -72.12 13.48 20.02
CA ILE A 23 -70.78 13.93 19.67
C ILE A 23 -70.04 12.73 19.08
N ASP A 24 -70.09 12.57 17.75
CA ASP A 24 -69.05 11.86 17.03
C ASP A 24 -67.75 12.52 17.47
N ALA A 25 -66.95 11.80 18.26
CA ALA A 25 -65.76 12.31 18.93
C ALA A 25 -64.64 12.56 17.90
N GLY A 26 -64.86 13.52 17.01
CA GLY A 26 -63.90 13.95 16.00
C GLY A 26 -62.64 14.49 16.67
N LEU A 27 -61.49 14.03 16.21
CA LEU A 27 -60.19 14.57 16.61
C LEU A 27 -60.03 15.98 16.03
N TYR A 28 -59.78 16.98 16.89
CA TYR A 28 -59.47 18.34 16.43
C TYR A 28 -57.97 18.53 16.28
N GLN A 29 -57.56 19.19 15.18
CA GLN A 29 -56.16 19.52 14.90
C GLN A 29 -55.78 20.93 15.34
N TYR A 30 -54.77 21.02 16.19
CA TYR A 30 -54.15 22.28 16.62
C TYR A 30 -52.72 22.32 16.14
N ARG A 31 -52.31 23.44 15.54
CA ARG A 31 -50.90 23.67 15.20
C ARG A 31 -50.17 24.27 16.39
N ILE A 32 -49.04 23.67 16.74
CA ILE A 32 -48.12 24.13 17.79
C ILE A 32 -46.84 24.64 17.12
N ASP A 33 -46.49 25.90 17.35
CA ASP A 33 -45.20 26.47 17.01
C ASP A 33 -44.31 26.43 18.29
N ALA A 34 -43.53 25.37 18.44
CA ALA A 34 -42.58 25.23 19.54
C ALA A 34 -41.28 26.05 19.26
N PRO A 35 -40.50 26.40 20.29
CA PRO A 35 -39.16 26.90 20.09
C PRO A 35 -38.20 25.75 19.71
N VAL A 36 -37.28 26.00 18.76
CA VAL A 36 -36.25 25.02 18.38
C VAL A 36 -35.20 24.85 19.49
N LEU A 37 -34.89 25.93 20.21
CA LEU A 37 -33.96 25.94 21.34
C LEU A 37 -34.74 26.09 22.63
N LYS A 38 -34.69 25.07 23.48
CA LYS A 38 -35.18 25.14 24.86
C LYS A 38 -34.10 25.78 25.73
N ILE A 39 -34.50 26.67 26.63
CA ILE A 39 -33.59 27.36 27.53
C ILE A 39 -33.66 26.67 28.90
N ALA A 40 -32.51 26.49 29.54
CA ALA A 40 -32.47 26.10 30.93
C ALA A 40 -32.85 27.28 31.82
N ASP A 41 -33.90 27.13 32.61
CA ASP A 41 -34.35 28.14 33.56
C ASP A 41 -34.44 27.52 34.96
N LEU A 42 -33.47 27.88 35.79
CA LEU A 42 -33.32 27.40 37.16
C LEU A 42 -34.06 28.28 38.18
N SER A 43 -34.72 29.37 37.74
CA SER A 43 -35.38 30.28 38.67
C SER A 43 -36.60 29.62 39.32
N THR A 44 -36.67 29.66 40.64
CA THR A 44 -37.79 29.15 41.45
C THR A 44 -39.00 30.09 41.48
N CYS A 45 -38.89 31.28 40.86
CA CYS A 45 -39.90 32.35 40.91
C CYS A 45 -40.89 32.31 39.72
N ALA A 46 -41.04 31.16 39.06
CA ALA A 46 -41.97 31.02 37.95
C ALA A 46 -43.41 30.96 38.48
N LYS A 47 -44.26 31.94 38.12
CA LYS A 47 -45.71 31.82 38.33
C LYS A 47 -46.19 30.55 37.62
N THR A 48 -46.71 29.58 38.38
CA THR A 48 -47.29 28.32 37.88
C THR A 48 -48.34 28.62 36.80
N ARG A 49 -47.93 28.53 35.53
CA ARG A 49 -48.82 28.63 34.38
C ARG A 49 -48.68 27.32 33.61
N ASN A 50 -49.81 26.63 33.44
CA ASN A 50 -49.92 25.45 32.58
C ASN A 50 -49.24 25.69 31.22
N HIS A 51 -48.44 24.74 30.72
CA HIS A 51 -47.63 24.92 29.49
C HIS A 51 -48.49 25.15 28.25
N VAL A 52 -49.64 24.48 28.16
CA VAL A 52 -50.65 24.73 27.11
C VAL A 52 -51.15 26.17 27.21
N SER A 53 -51.43 26.66 28.43
CA SER A 53 -51.81 28.06 28.66
C SER A 53 -50.72 29.05 28.22
N VAL A 54 -49.45 28.75 28.51
CA VAL A 54 -48.31 29.59 28.09
C VAL A 54 -48.20 29.68 26.55
N LEU A 55 -48.36 28.56 25.85
CA LEU A 55 -48.35 28.53 24.38
C LEU A 55 -49.48 29.38 23.79
N LEU A 56 -50.64 29.40 24.45
CA LEU A 56 -51.78 30.22 24.03
C LEU A 56 -51.58 31.69 24.27
N PHE A 57 -51.15 32.07 25.47
CA PHE A 57 -50.87 33.47 25.78
C PHE A 57 -49.77 34.04 24.86
N SER A 58 -48.83 33.20 24.42
CA SER A 58 -47.77 33.59 23.49
C SER A 58 -48.16 33.51 22.01
N LYS A 59 -49.42 33.17 21.68
CA LYS A 59 -49.93 32.97 20.30
C LYS A 59 -49.12 31.95 19.49
N LYS A 60 -48.62 30.92 20.17
CA LYS A 60 -47.85 29.80 19.60
C LYS A 60 -48.68 28.54 19.38
N LEU A 61 -49.94 28.53 19.82
CA LEU A 61 -50.90 27.45 19.60
C LEU A 61 -52.18 28.02 18.97
N PHE A 62 -52.62 27.49 17.83
CA PHE A 62 -53.88 27.88 17.17
C PHE A 62 -54.53 26.72 16.42
N ALA A 63 -55.87 26.76 16.30
CA ALA A 63 -56.64 25.73 15.59
C ALA A 63 -56.65 25.95 14.07
N ILE A 64 -56.61 24.85 13.31
CA ILE A 64 -56.81 24.86 11.85
C ILE A 64 -57.99 23.93 11.54
N ARG A 65 -58.93 24.38 10.69
CA ARG A 65 -60.09 23.55 10.30
C ARG A 65 -59.64 22.48 9.29
N GLY A 66 -59.39 21.27 9.76
CA GLY A 66 -59.35 20.06 8.92
C GLY A 66 -60.57 19.20 9.23
N LYS A 67 -61.33 18.78 8.21
CA LYS A 67 -62.19 17.60 8.33
C LYS A 67 -61.27 16.41 8.08
N PHE A 68 -61.24 15.43 8.99
CA PHE A 68 -60.42 14.23 8.83
C PHE A 68 -61.08 13.29 7.82
N ASP A 69 -60.68 13.39 6.55
CA ASP A 69 -60.36 12.20 5.78
C ASP A 69 -58.84 11.96 5.89
N GLU A 70 -58.40 10.72 5.73
CA GLU A 70 -56.97 10.37 5.75
C GLU A 70 -56.18 11.15 4.69
N GLU A 71 -56.86 11.57 3.60
CA GLU A 71 -56.33 12.40 2.53
C GLU A 71 -55.95 13.83 2.99
N GLY A 72 -56.70 14.47 3.89
CA GLY A 72 -56.38 15.81 4.37
C GLY A 72 -55.17 15.84 5.30
N LEU A 73 -55.01 14.82 6.14
CA LEU A 73 -53.83 14.63 6.98
C LEU A 73 -52.62 14.26 6.12
N PHE A 74 -52.79 13.34 5.17
CA PHE A 74 -51.82 13.02 4.14
C PHE A 74 -51.37 14.28 3.39
N TYR A 75 -52.31 15.10 2.92
CA TYR A 75 -52.03 16.34 2.21
C TYR A 75 -51.30 17.35 3.11
N PHE A 76 -51.67 17.49 4.38
CA PHE A 76 -50.95 18.37 5.31
C PHE A 76 -49.52 17.89 5.55
N LEU A 77 -49.31 16.60 5.76
CA LEU A 77 -47.99 15.99 5.92
C LEU A 77 -47.17 16.16 4.63
N ALA A 78 -47.75 15.84 3.47
CA ALA A 78 -47.14 16.01 2.15
C ALA A 78 -46.92 17.49 1.76
N THR A 79 -47.67 18.44 2.31
CA THR A 79 -47.54 19.87 1.97
C THR A 79 -46.72 20.64 3.00
N ASN A 80 -46.60 20.18 4.24
CA ASN A 80 -45.88 20.91 5.29
C ASN A 80 -44.65 20.15 5.80
N LEU A 81 -44.61 18.82 5.72
CA LEU A 81 -43.39 18.08 6.03
C LEU A 81 -42.39 18.11 4.88
N MET A 82 -42.87 18.05 3.64
CA MET A 82 -42.06 17.87 2.43
C MET A 82 -41.55 19.15 1.77
N THR A 83 -42.37 20.20 1.68
CA THR A 83 -41.99 21.43 0.97
C THR A 83 -41.44 22.51 1.90
N ALA A 84 -41.70 22.42 3.21
CA ALA A 84 -41.10 23.30 4.19
C ALA A 84 -39.68 22.84 4.51
N THR A 85 -38.73 23.28 3.69
CA THR A 85 -37.38 23.50 4.20
C THR A 85 -37.51 24.49 5.35
N ASN A 86 -36.95 24.16 6.52
CA ASN A 86 -36.64 25.18 7.51
C ASN A 86 -35.50 26.00 6.89
N ILE A 87 -35.79 26.87 5.93
CA ILE A 87 -34.83 27.87 5.50
C ILE A 87 -34.59 28.71 6.75
N PRO A 88 -33.37 28.76 7.29
CA PRO A 88 -33.08 29.75 8.30
C PRO A 88 -33.29 31.10 7.64
N SER A 89 -34.42 31.77 7.91
CA SER A 89 -34.54 33.16 7.54
C SER A 89 -33.42 33.88 8.27
N LEU A 90 -32.48 34.45 7.51
CA LEU A 90 -31.43 35.33 8.04
C LEU A 90 -32.01 36.57 8.74
N ASP A 91 -33.30 36.84 8.58
CA ASP A 91 -34.04 37.77 9.41
C ASP A 91 -34.22 37.20 10.83
N GLY A 92 -33.52 37.84 11.77
CA GLY A 92 -33.26 37.44 13.15
C GLY A 92 -34.48 37.32 14.08
N ASN A 93 -35.64 36.86 13.62
CA ASN A 93 -36.76 36.55 14.48
C ASN A 93 -37.61 35.38 13.96
N ARG A 94 -37.08 34.16 14.14
CA ARG A 94 -37.74 32.94 14.65
C ARG A 94 -37.30 31.68 13.90
N LYS A 95 -36.37 30.93 14.50
CA LYS A 95 -36.24 29.48 14.28
C LYS A 95 -37.51 28.81 14.84
N LYS A 96 -38.52 28.54 14.01
CA LYS A 96 -39.78 27.90 14.46
C LYS A 96 -39.70 26.39 14.27
N SER A 97 -39.80 25.61 15.36
CA SER A 97 -40.24 24.22 15.23
C SER A 97 -41.75 24.25 15.06
N SER A 98 -42.27 23.33 14.24
CA SER A 98 -43.70 23.21 13.98
C SER A 98 -44.14 21.79 14.29
N GLY A 99 -45.31 21.70 14.87
CA GLY A 99 -45.96 20.46 15.21
C GLY A 99 -47.46 20.64 15.22
N PHE A 100 -48.16 19.56 15.49
CA PHE A 100 -49.59 19.59 15.70
C PHE A 100 -50.00 18.62 16.79
N LEU A 101 -51.10 18.95 17.46
CA LEU A 101 -51.73 18.16 18.48
C LEU A 101 -53.13 17.83 17.99
N LEU A 102 -53.49 16.55 18.04
CA LEU A 102 -54.82 16.04 17.80
C LEU A 102 -55.45 15.71 19.13
N SER A 103 -56.47 16.47 19.54
CA SER A 103 -57.12 16.24 20.83
C SER A 103 -58.63 16.07 20.67
N ARG A 104 -59.16 15.08 21.40
CA ARG A 104 -60.60 14.86 21.54
C ARG A 104 -61.25 15.82 22.54
N ARG A 105 -60.48 16.40 23.48
CA ARG A 105 -61.00 17.13 24.65
C ARG A 105 -60.72 18.62 24.70
N ILE A 106 -59.77 19.14 23.91
CA ILE A 106 -59.38 20.57 23.96
C ILE A 106 -60.49 21.53 23.47
N LEU A 107 -61.58 21.06 22.85
CA LEU A 107 -62.58 21.93 22.22
C LEU A 107 -64.08 21.60 22.42
N ALA A 108 -64.47 20.97 23.51
CA ALA A 108 -65.86 21.20 23.94
C ALA A 108 -65.96 22.66 24.40
N LEU A 109 -66.94 23.44 23.94
CA LEU A 109 -67.23 24.82 24.41
C LEU A 109 -67.50 24.91 25.94
N HIS A 110 -67.52 23.77 26.62
CA HIS A 110 -67.60 23.58 28.07
C HIS A 110 -66.37 22.91 28.69
N ALA A 111 -65.20 22.93 28.03
CA ALA A 111 -63.99 22.36 28.59
C ALA A 111 -63.60 23.12 29.87
N ASP A 112 -63.92 22.50 31.01
CA ASP A 112 -63.44 22.88 32.33
C ASP A 112 -61.90 23.04 32.28
N MET A 113 -61.35 24.03 33.01
CA MET A 113 -59.90 24.14 33.22
C MET A 113 -59.29 22.81 33.70
N ASN A 114 -60.10 21.97 34.36
CA ASN A 114 -59.75 20.60 34.72
C ASN A 114 -59.37 19.73 33.51
N ASN A 115 -60.01 19.86 32.34
CA ASN A 115 -59.64 19.09 31.14
C ASN A 115 -58.33 19.57 30.49
N ILE A 116 -58.05 20.87 30.53
CA ILE A 116 -56.80 21.45 30.02
C ILE A 116 -55.62 21.12 30.95
N ASN A 117 -55.87 21.11 32.26
CA ASN A 117 -54.89 20.66 33.25
C ASN A 117 -54.66 19.14 33.16
N ALA A 118 -55.73 18.35 33.04
CA ALA A 118 -55.63 16.90 32.86
C ALA A 118 -54.81 16.51 31.62
N LEU A 119 -54.86 17.29 30.53
CA LEU A 119 -54.03 17.07 29.36
C LEU A 119 -52.56 17.47 29.59
N ASN A 120 -52.31 18.58 30.30
CA ASN A 120 -50.95 19.02 30.62
C ASN A 120 -50.21 17.94 31.41
N ASP A 121 -50.91 17.25 32.30
CA ASP A 121 -50.36 16.24 33.20
C ASP A 121 -50.68 14.80 32.74
N ALA A 122 -51.13 14.62 31.49
CA ALA A 122 -51.49 13.30 30.98
C ALA A 122 -50.27 12.43 30.71
N HIS A 123 -50.33 11.19 31.23
CA HIS A 123 -49.37 10.13 30.95
C HIS A 123 -49.34 9.76 29.46
N GLY A 124 -48.27 9.17 28.97
CA GLY A 124 -48.23 8.62 27.63
C GLY A 124 -46.84 8.26 27.13
N PHE A 125 -46.63 8.20 25.81
CA PHE A 125 -45.32 7.86 25.22
C PHE A 125 -44.72 8.96 24.38
N LEU A 126 -43.39 8.97 24.39
CA LEU A 126 -42.58 9.60 23.38
C LEU A 126 -41.99 8.56 22.43
N ILE A 127 -42.05 8.88 21.14
CA ILE A 127 -41.44 8.10 20.07
C ILE A 127 -40.59 9.06 19.24
N ARG A 128 -39.26 8.87 19.26
CA ARG A 128 -38.31 9.66 18.47
C ARG A 128 -37.95 8.94 17.17
N LEU A 129 -38.04 9.65 16.05
CA LEU A 129 -37.47 9.27 14.75
C LEU A 129 -36.49 10.36 14.30
N ASP A 130 -35.29 9.97 13.89
CA ASP A 130 -34.28 10.88 13.35
C ASP A 130 -34.13 10.60 11.84
N ILE A 131 -34.40 11.60 11.00
CA ILE A 131 -34.42 11.48 9.53
C ILE A 131 -33.49 12.52 8.90
N PRO A 132 -32.58 12.15 7.98
CA PRO A 132 -31.63 13.09 7.41
C PRO A 132 -32.33 14.13 6.51
N ARG A 133 -31.84 15.37 6.52
CA ARG A 133 -32.47 16.50 5.80
C ARG A 133 -32.61 16.28 4.28
N TYR A 134 -31.74 15.48 3.67
CA TYR A 134 -31.66 15.26 2.22
C TYR A 134 -32.59 14.16 1.70
N PHE A 135 -33.17 13.33 2.56
CA PHE A 135 -34.18 12.35 2.15
C PHE A 135 -35.58 12.97 2.16
N GLY A 136 -36.05 13.38 0.98
CA GLY A 136 -37.37 13.98 0.80
C GLY A 136 -38.47 12.93 0.57
N PHE A 137 -38.56 12.43 -0.66
CA PHE A 137 -39.74 11.68 -1.13
C PHE A 137 -39.96 10.33 -0.44
N ASP A 138 -38.96 9.45 -0.43
CA ASP A 138 -39.11 8.11 0.16
C ASP A 138 -39.34 8.14 1.67
N ALA A 139 -38.59 9.00 2.38
CA ALA A 139 -38.75 9.19 3.82
C ALA A 139 -40.16 9.69 4.15
N SER A 140 -40.72 10.60 3.35
CA SER A 140 -42.06 11.13 3.59
C SER A 140 -43.17 10.11 3.42
N THR A 141 -43.04 9.23 2.43
CA THR A 141 -44.01 8.15 2.18
C THR A 141 -44.02 7.19 3.38
N GLN A 142 -42.84 6.91 3.93
CA GLN A 142 -42.72 6.04 5.12
C GLN A 142 -43.19 6.72 6.41
N ILE A 143 -42.82 7.98 6.65
CA ILE A 143 -43.35 8.77 7.79
C ILE A 143 -44.88 8.80 7.72
N ASN A 144 -45.43 9.02 6.54
CA ASN A 144 -46.87 9.04 6.33
C ASN A 144 -47.51 7.67 6.65
N SER A 145 -46.91 6.58 6.17
CA SER A 145 -47.36 5.22 6.50
C SER A 145 -47.35 4.96 8.01
N MET A 146 -46.26 5.33 8.70
CA MET A 146 -46.17 5.24 10.17
C MET A 146 -47.25 6.06 10.86
N TRP A 147 -47.43 7.31 10.44
CA TRP A 147 -48.44 8.19 11.00
C TRP A 147 -49.86 7.67 10.81
N THR A 148 -50.15 7.10 9.64
CA THR A 148 -51.45 6.48 9.32
C THR A 148 -51.69 5.24 10.17
N SER A 149 -50.68 4.36 10.30
CA SER A 149 -50.73 3.19 11.18
C SER A 149 -50.95 3.59 12.64
N PHE A 150 -50.24 4.62 13.10
CA PHE A 150 -50.39 5.20 14.43
C PHE A 150 -51.82 5.74 14.63
N PHE A 151 -52.28 6.60 13.72
CA PHE A 151 -53.60 7.21 13.78
C PHE A 151 -54.72 6.16 13.77
N SER A 152 -54.68 5.18 12.87
CA SER A 152 -55.72 4.14 12.76
C SER A 152 -55.85 3.32 14.06
N LYS A 153 -54.73 2.97 14.69
CA LYS A 153 -54.72 2.19 15.95
C LYS A 153 -55.22 2.98 17.16
N ILE A 154 -54.98 4.30 17.19
CA ILE A 154 -55.29 5.16 18.35
C ILE A 154 -56.69 5.78 18.25
N SER A 155 -57.13 6.11 17.03
CA SER A 155 -58.40 6.80 16.79
C SER A 155 -59.64 5.99 17.18
N SER A 156 -59.54 4.66 17.25
CA SER A 156 -60.64 3.76 17.65
C SER A 156 -60.74 3.49 19.16
N ASP A 157 -59.71 3.78 19.96
CA ASP A 157 -59.68 3.43 21.38
C ASP A 157 -59.95 4.66 22.27
N PRO A 158 -61.01 4.65 23.12
CA PRO A 158 -61.39 5.79 23.97
C PRO A 158 -60.41 6.09 25.11
N ASN A 159 -59.49 5.19 25.44
CA ASN A 159 -58.50 5.37 26.50
C ASN A 159 -57.44 6.43 26.17
N PHE A 160 -57.30 6.77 24.89
CA PHE A 160 -56.41 7.82 24.42
C PHE A 160 -57.09 9.20 24.47
N ILE A 161 -56.39 10.15 25.09
CA ILE A 161 -56.87 11.52 25.33
C ILE A 161 -56.51 12.42 24.14
N SER A 162 -55.27 12.31 23.67
CA SER A 162 -54.74 13.08 22.53
C SER A 162 -53.54 12.39 21.93
N MET A 163 -53.20 12.71 20.70
CA MET A 163 -51.93 12.34 20.09
C MET A 163 -51.37 13.51 19.30
N GLY A 164 -50.10 13.49 18.98
CA GLY A 164 -49.53 14.59 18.21
C GLY A 164 -48.15 14.29 17.69
N TYR A 165 -47.61 15.32 17.06
CA TYR A 165 -46.35 15.27 16.36
C TYR A 165 -45.65 16.62 16.45
N ILE A 166 -44.36 16.61 16.76
CA ILE A 166 -43.49 17.79 16.69
C ILE A 166 -42.23 17.41 15.94
N ARG A 167 -41.71 18.33 15.13
CA ARG A 167 -40.37 18.18 14.55
C ARG A 167 -39.46 19.34 14.90
N SER A 168 -38.18 19.04 15.04
CA SER A 168 -37.09 20.01 15.13
C SER A 168 -35.99 19.65 14.14
N LEU A 169 -35.15 20.63 13.81
CA LEU A 169 -33.95 20.41 13.01
C LEU A 169 -32.75 20.49 13.96
N VAL A 170 -31.97 19.41 14.01
CA VAL A 170 -30.78 19.25 14.86
C VAL A 170 -29.57 18.88 14.01
N GLY A 171 -28.36 18.97 14.55
CA GLY A 171 -27.16 18.54 13.82
C GLY A 171 -26.69 19.48 12.69
N LEU A 172 -26.96 20.79 12.80
CA LEU A 172 -26.50 21.79 11.80
C LEU A 172 -25.12 22.32 12.16
N ASN A 173 -24.20 22.32 11.19
CA ASN A 173 -22.86 22.93 11.33
C ASN A 173 -22.88 24.41 10.91
N GLU A 174 -21.76 25.11 11.10
CA GLU A 174 -21.61 26.54 10.75
C GLU A 174 -21.90 26.83 9.27
N THR A 175 -21.62 25.87 8.38
CA THR A 175 -21.92 25.96 6.94
C THR A 175 -23.37 25.61 6.59
N GLN A 176 -24.20 25.22 7.57
CA GLN A 176 -25.60 24.77 7.43
C GLN A 176 -25.81 23.57 6.48
N ILE A 177 -24.73 22.89 6.11
CA ILE A 177 -24.71 21.66 5.32
C ILE A 177 -24.77 20.47 6.29
N GLY A 178 -25.55 19.45 5.96
CA GLY A 178 -25.88 18.36 6.89
C GLY A 178 -27.02 18.74 7.85
N GLY A 179 -27.56 17.75 8.57
CA GLY A 179 -28.64 17.96 9.54
C GLY A 179 -29.68 16.84 9.55
N THR A 180 -30.32 16.68 10.70
CA THR A 180 -31.32 15.64 10.96
C THR A 180 -32.62 16.31 11.38
N TYR A 181 -33.71 16.00 10.69
CA TYR A 181 -35.04 16.24 11.22
C TYR A 181 -35.30 15.24 12.33
N ARG A 182 -35.43 15.75 13.55
CA ARG A 182 -35.84 14.96 14.70
C ARG A 182 -37.34 15.09 14.85
N HIS A 183 -38.02 13.97 14.74
CA HIS A 183 -39.46 13.84 14.80
C HIS A 183 -39.86 13.18 16.11
N TYR A 184 -40.78 13.81 16.84
CA TYR A 184 -41.36 13.28 18.05
C TYR A 184 -42.83 13.00 17.81
N PHE A 185 -43.22 11.73 17.88
CA PHE A 185 -44.61 11.29 17.91
C PHE A 185 -44.98 11.02 19.35
N PHE A 186 -46.20 11.35 19.73
CA PHE A 186 -46.63 11.16 21.11
C PHE A 186 -48.12 10.88 21.23
N VAL A 187 -48.48 10.18 22.29
CA VAL A 187 -49.87 9.83 22.64
C VAL A 187 -50.07 9.98 24.12
N ALA A 188 -51.03 10.81 24.50
CA ALA A 188 -51.53 10.94 25.85
C ALA A 188 -52.64 9.91 26.13
N CYS A 189 -52.50 9.23 27.25
CA CYS A 189 -53.35 8.15 27.76
C CYS A 189 -54.04 8.59 29.05
N SER A 190 -55.17 7.95 29.34
CA SER A 190 -55.91 8.15 30.60
C SER A 190 -55.30 7.44 31.81
N SER A 191 -54.41 6.46 31.60
CA SER A 191 -53.65 5.80 32.67
C SER A 191 -52.26 5.38 32.20
N LEU A 192 -51.32 5.21 33.14
CA LEU A 192 -49.94 4.78 32.89
C LEU A 192 -49.84 3.27 32.53
N ASP A 193 -50.74 2.42 33.03
CA ASP A 193 -50.73 0.98 32.75
C ASP A 193 -51.08 0.63 31.31
N LEU A 194 -52.10 1.31 30.76
CA LEU A 194 -52.45 1.23 29.33
C LEU A 194 -51.30 1.70 28.47
N ALA A 195 -50.60 2.68 29.00
CA ALA A 195 -49.45 3.24 28.36
C ALA A 195 -48.41 2.11 28.16
N LEU A 196 -47.98 1.46 29.24
CA LEU A 196 -46.87 0.50 29.25
C LEU A 196 -47.07 -0.75 28.35
N LYS A 197 -48.31 -1.08 27.95
CA LYS A 197 -48.65 -2.30 27.18
C LYS A 197 -48.74 -2.12 25.67
N PHE A 198 -48.80 -0.89 25.19
CA PHE A 198 -49.08 -0.56 23.79
C PHE A 198 -47.86 -0.40 22.83
N PRO A 199 -46.60 -0.19 23.27
CA PRO A 199 -45.46 0.07 22.38
C PRO A 199 -45.13 -1.02 21.36
N GLU A 200 -45.17 -2.30 21.74
CA GLU A 200 -44.73 -3.42 20.88
C GLU A 200 -45.64 -3.65 19.67
N VAL A 201 -46.95 -3.37 19.81
CA VAL A 201 -47.96 -3.61 18.78
C VAL A 201 -47.97 -2.51 17.71
N LEU A 202 -47.54 -1.29 18.04
CA LEU A 202 -47.55 -0.14 17.13
C LEU A 202 -46.46 -0.21 16.06
N LEU A 203 -45.33 -0.85 16.35
CA LEU A 203 -44.10 -0.78 15.55
C LEU A 203 -43.87 -1.97 14.61
N ASN A 204 -44.66 -3.03 14.75
CA ASN A 204 -44.58 -4.19 13.88
C ASN A 204 -44.97 -3.81 12.43
N GLY A 205 -44.04 -4.03 11.49
CA GLY A 205 -44.24 -3.87 10.05
C GLY A 205 -43.77 -2.55 9.42
N SER A 206 -43.23 -1.59 10.19
CA SER A 206 -42.66 -0.35 9.64
C SER A 206 -41.18 -0.49 9.26
N ARG A 207 -40.79 0.06 8.10
CA ARG A 207 -39.37 0.17 7.68
C ARG A 207 -38.59 1.20 8.51
N LEU A 208 -39.25 2.29 8.91
CA LEU A 208 -38.74 3.24 9.89
C LEU A 208 -39.03 2.69 11.30
N ARG A 209 -37.98 2.19 11.99
CA ARG A 209 -38.08 1.76 13.40
C ARG A 209 -37.72 2.94 14.31
N PRO A 210 -38.48 3.21 15.37
CA PRO A 210 -38.09 4.20 16.35
C PRO A 210 -36.89 3.73 17.16
N LEU A 211 -36.11 4.70 17.60
CA LEU A 211 -34.92 4.47 18.42
C LEU A 211 -35.31 3.87 19.79
N ARG A 212 -36.38 4.40 20.39
CA ARG A 212 -37.00 3.90 21.62
C ARG A 212 -38.43 4.44 21.75
N VAL A 213 -39.27 3.72 22.50
CA VAL A 213 -40.60 4.19 22.93
C VAL A 213 -40.56 4.32 24.45
N LEU A 214 -40.73 5.53 24.97
CA LEU A 214 -40.56 5.80 26.41
C LEU A 214 -41.85 6.30 27.06
N PRO A 215 -42.33 5.64 28.14
CA PRO A 215 -43.42 6.14 28.96
C PRO A 215 -42.98 7.38 29.74
N ILE A 216 -43.79 8.44 29.67
CA ILE A 216 -43.60 9.67 30.46
C ILE A 216 -44.91 10.05 31.15
N ALA A 217 -44.83 10.53 32.39
CA ALA A 217 -46.00 10.80 33.20
C ALA A 217 -46.74 12.08 32.77
N SER A 218 -46.08 12.95 32.01
CA SER A 218 -46.67 14.18 31.49
C SER A 218 -46.01 14.51 30.16
N ILE A 219 -46.71 14.40 29.04
CA ILE A 219 -46.10 14.61 27.71
C ILE A 219 -45.85 16.08 27.37
N VAL A 220 -46.78 16.95 27.78
CA VAL A 220 -46.80 18.35 27.33
C VAL A 220 -45.54 19.13 27.76
N PRO A 221 -45.02 19.04 28.99
CA PRO A 221 -43.81 19.75 29.39
C PRO A 221 -42.57 19.35 28.57
N PHE A 222 -42.48 18.09 28.16
CA PHE A 222 -41.32 17.56 27.43
C PHE A 222 -41.33 17.93 25.95
N LEU A 223 -42.48 18.20 25.33
CA LEU A 223 -42.54 18.50 23.90
C LEU A 223 -42.93 19.94 23.59
N CYS A 224 -43.89 20.46 24.34
CA CYS A 224 -44.54 21.73 24.10
C CYS A 224 -43.96 22.86 24.98
N GLY A 225 -43.15 22.51 25.99
CA GLY A 225 -42.51 23.46 26.90
C GLY A 225 -41.44 24.33 26.21
N SER A 226 -41.31 25.58 26.67
CA SER A 226 -40.21 26.47 26.24
C SER A 226 -38.91 26.26 27.01
N LYS A 227 -38.94 25.41 28.04
CA LYS A 227 -37.84 25.11 28.95
C LYS A 227 -37.42 23.66 28.81
N ILE A 228 -36.17 23.35 29.16
CA ILE A 228 -35.72 21.96 29.31
C ILE A 228 -36.34 21.42 30.61
N PRO A 229 -37.11 20.31 30.58
CA PRO A 229 -37.77 19.79 31.78
C PRO A 229 -36.75 19.22 32.79
N LEU A 230 -35.80 18.43 32.32
CA LEU A 230 -34.71 17.85 33.11
C LEU A 230 -33.36 18.11 32.42
N GLY A 231 -32.40 18.65 33.15
CA GLY A 231 -31.01 18.79 32.73
C GLY A 231 -30.12 17.81 33.49
N ILE A 232 -29.26 17.07 32.79
CA ILE A 232 -28.31 16.14 33.41
C ILE A 232 -26.90 16.77 33.43
N LEU A 233 -26.27 16.76 34.60
CA LEU A 233 -24.88 17.15 34.79
C LEU A 233 -24.08 15.92 35.21
N ILE A 234 -23.04 15.60 34.46
CA ILE A 234 -22.29 14.35 34.62
C ILE A 234 -20.90 14.66 35.20
N THR A 235 -20.50 13.96 36.26
CA THR A 235 -19.13 13.99 36.75
C THR A 235 -18.50 12.60 36.68
N VAL A 236 -17.36 12.49 36.00
CA VAL A 236 -16.64 11.22 35.81
C VAL A 236 -15.39 11.22 36.69
N GLY A 237 -15.40 10.37 37.72
CA GLY A 237 -14.36 10.28 38.73
C GLY A 237 -14.54 11.24 39.92
N ASP A 238 -13.75 11.01 40.98
CA ASP A 238 -13.95 11.64 42.30
C ASP A 238 -13.56 13.13 42.36
N ASP A 239 -12.45 13.53 41.74
CA ASP A 239 -12.01 14.94 41.73
C ASP A 239 -13.02 15.88 41.06
N ALA A 240 -13.58 15.47 39.91
CA ALA A 240 -14.63 16.21 39.23
C ALA A 240 -15.92 16.27 40.06
N LYS A 241 -16.29 15.17 40.74
CA LYS A 241 -17.43 15.15 41.68
C LYS A 241 -17.19 16.16 42.82
N LYS A 242 -16.01 16.13 43.43
CA LYS A 242 -15.64 17.02 44.52
C LYS A 242 -15.72 18.48 44.09
N LYS A 243 -15.17 18.82 42.91
CA LYS A 243 -15.19 20.18 42.38
C LYS A 243 -16.59 20.68 42.06
N TYR A 244 -17.42 19.81 41.50
CA TYR A 244 -18.83 20.11 41.22
C TYR A 244 -19.62 20.41 42.51
N LEU A 245 -19.42 19.62 43.56
CA LEU A 245 -20.16 19.75 44.83
C LEU A 245 -19.81 21.02 45.63
N GLU A 246 -18.76 21.76 45.28
CA GLU A 246 -18.39 23.02 45.95
C GLU A 246 -19.49 24.09 45.85
N ASP A 247 -20.25 24.09 44.76
CA ASP A 247 -21.23 25.14 44.44
C ASP A 247 -22.53 24.60 43.79
N ALA A 248 -22.77 23.30 43.87
CA ALA A 248 -23.88 22.64 43.17
C ALA A 248 -25.27 22.92 43.76
N VAL A 249 -26.25 23.03 42.86
CA VAL A 249 -27.69 22.93 43.16
C VAL A 249 -28.27 21.85 42.26
N SER A 250 -28.55 20.67 42.82
CA SER A 250 -29.17 19.55 42.10
C SER A 250 -30.44 19.09 42.81
N ASP A 251 -31.47 18.78 42.02
CA ASP A 251 -32.74 18.26 42.51
C ASP A 251 -32.71 16.74 42.72
N PHE A 252 -31.90 16.05 41.91
CA PHE A 252 -31.69 14.61 41.97
C PHE A 252 -30.21 14.30 41.97
N SER A 253 -29.81 13.26 42.71
CA SER A 253 -28.45 12.73 42.72
C SER A 253 -28.49 11.26 42.35
N LEU A 254 -27.69 10.90 41.35
CA LEU A 254 -27.63 9.58 40.74
C LEU A 254 -26.16 9.15 40.69
N GLU A 255 -25.94 7.84 40.81
CA GLU A 255 -24.61 7.26 40.74
C GLU A 255 -24.63 6.00 39.88
N ILE A 256 -23.62 5.85 39.02
CA ILE A 256 -23.38 4.63 38.25
C ILE A 256 -21.93 4.21 38.37
N ASP A 257 -21.72 2.91 38.39
CA ASP A 257 -20.39 2.31 38.27
C ASP A 257 -20.03 2.12 36.79
N TYR A 258 -18.82 2.53 36.43
CA TYR A 258 -18.21 2.33 35.12
C TYR A 258 -16.98 1.43 35.28
N PHE A 259 -17.15 0.16 34.90
CA PHE A 259 -16.11 -0.85 34.86
C PHE A 259 -15.41 -0.77 33.50
N MET A 260 -14.18 -0.26 33.50
CA MET A 260 -13.45 -0.01 32.25
C MET A 260 -13.17 -1.29 31.47
N ASP A 261 -13.08 -2.42 32.14
CA ASP A 261 -12.65 -3.70 31.59
C ASP A 261 -13.71 -4.81 31.71
N ASP A 262 -14.94 -4.42 32.07
CA ASP A 262 -16.13 -5.29 32.10
C ASP A 262 -17.33 -4.55 31.47
N PRO A 263 -17.48 -4.61 30.14
CA PRO A 263 -18.58 -3.94 29.44
C PRO A 263 -19.96 -4.47 29.86
N MET A 264 -20.04 -5.71 30.33
CA MET A 264 -21.29 -6.32 30.78
C MET A 264 -21.78 -5.70 32.08
N ARG A 265 -20.91 -5.55 33.09
CA ARG A 265 -21.28 -4.88 34.34
C ARG A 265 -21.57 -3.40 34.15
N THR A 266 -20.80 -2.72 33.29
CA THR A 266 -21.09 -1.33 32.92
C THR A 266 -22.47 -1.21 32.28
N ARG A 267 -22.86 -2.17 31.43
CA ARG A 267 -24.19 -2.22 30.84
C ARG A 267 -25.30 -2.43 31.87
N GLU A 268 -25.10 -3.32 32.84
CA GLU A 268 -26.06 -3.55 33.93
C GLU A 268 -26.26 -2.28 34.79
N SER A 269 -25.17 -1.56 35.06
CA SER A 269 -25.17 -0.25 35.74
C SER A 269 -25.97 0.81 34.97
N LEU A 270 -25.78 0.88 33.64
CA LEU A 270 -26.55 1.76 32.75
C LEU A 270 -28.05 1.40 32.72
N GLU A 271 -28.40 0.12 32.72
CA GLU A 271 -29.79 -0.34 32.76
C GLU A 271 -30.47 -0.04 34.10
N ALA A 272 -29.73 -0.12 35.21
CA ALA A 272 -30.19 0.31 36.52
C ALA A 272 -30.43 1.84 36.54
N PHE A 273 -29.51 2.61 35.96
CA PHE A 273 -29.68 4.05 35.78
C PHE A 273 -30.89 4.39 34.92
N GLU A 274 -31.12 3.71 33.80
CA GLU A 274 -32.29 3.96 32.96
C GLU A 274 -33.61 3.73 33.71
N LYS A 275 -33.69 2.69 34.55
CA LYS A 275 -34.86 2.44 35.40
C LYS A 275 -35.08 3.60 36.39
N LEU A 276 -34.01 4.06 37.03
CA LEU A 276 -34.07 5.17 37.98
C LEU A 276 -34.42 6.50 37.30
N TYR A 277 -33.79 6.78 36.16
CA TYR A 277 -34.08 7.92 35.31
C TYR A 277 -35.54 7.92 34.87
N SER A 278 -36.06 6.77 34.42
CA SER A 278 -37.48 6.61 34.06
C SER A 278 -38.39 6.82 35.27
N SER A 279 -37.98 6.41 36.47
CA SER A 279 -38.72 6.69 37.70
C SER A 279 -38.76 8.18 38.05
N ILE A 280 -37.70 8.94 37.74
CA ILE A 280 -37.67 10.40 37.95
C ILE A 280 -38.60 11.08 36.95
N LEU A 281 -38.54 10.69 35.68
CA LEU A 281 -39.43 11.22 34.64
C LEU A 281 -40.91 10.95 34.92
N ASN A 282 -41.19 9.83 35.59
CA ASN A 282 -42.54 9.42 35.96
C ASN A 282 -42.92 9.73 37.42
N GLY A 283 -42.06 10.43 38.15
CA GLY A 283 -42.33 10.83 39.54
C GLY A 283 -43.29 12.01 39.65
N ASP A 284 -43.58 12.43 40.87
CA ASP A 284 -44.47 13.56 41.19
C ASP A 284 -43.80 14.93 40.92
N CYS A 285 -43.35 15.15 39.69
CA CYS A 285 -42.74 16.39 39.22
C CYS A 285 -43.71 17.16 38.31
N ARG A 286 -43.93 18.45 38.61
CA ARG A 286 -44.80 19.32 37.80
C ARG A 286 -44.08 19.98 36.61
N TRP A 287 -42.76 19.81 36.50
CA TRP A 287 -41.94 20.32 35.38
C TRP A 287 -42.12 21.84 35.11
N GLU A 288 -42.20 22.65 36.18
CA GLU A 288 -42.44 24.10 36.11
C GLU A 288 -41.17 24.94 35.83
N ARG A 289 -40.01 24.39 36.20
CA ARG A 289 -38.67 24.89 35.92
C ARG A 289 -37.80 23.77 35.34
N THR A 290 -36.58 24.09 34.95
CA THR A 290 -35.59 23.05 34.65
C THR A 290 -35.15 22.42 35.96
N TYR A 291 -35.44 21.12 36.11
CA TYR A 291 -34.91 20.31 37.20
C TYR A 291 -33.51 19.83 36.83
N LEU A 292 -32.63 19.69 37.81
CA LEU A 292 -31.25 19.25 37.60
C LEU A 292 -31.00 17.90 38.25
N ALA A 293 -30.49 16.94 37.46
CA ALA A 293 -29.98 15.68 37.96
C ALA A 293 -28.45 15.67 37.87
N HIS A 294 -27.78 15.50 39.00
CA HIS A 294 -26.35 15.21 39.04
C HIS A 294 -26.15 13.70 38.93
N LEU A 295 -25.48 13.27 37.86
CA LEU A 295 -25.08 11.89 37.64
C LEU A 295 -23.57 11.76 37.87
N HIS A 296 -23.19 11.05 38.92
CA HIS A 296 -21.81 10.67 39.15
C HIS A 296 -21.49 9.32 38.50
N ILE A 297 -20.46 9.29 37.66
CA ILE A 297 -19.90 8.07 37.08
C ILE A 297 -18.62 7.73 37.83
N LYS A 298 -18.69 6.66 38.61
CA LYS A 298 -17.55 6.14 39.37
C LYS A 298 -16.69 5.24 38.48
N THR A 299 -15.43 5.62 38.31
CA THR A 299 -14.48 4.89 37.48
C THR A 299 -13.87 3.73 38.26
N ILE A 300 -14.05 2.50 37.78
CA ILE A 300 -13.51 1.28 38.39
C ILE A 300 -12.61 0.57 37.37
N VAL A 301 -11.37 0.30 37.77
CA VAL A 301 -10.40 -0.45 36.98
C VAL A 301 -10.25 -1.83 37.61
N THR A 302 -10.57 -2.90 36.88
CA THR A 302 -10.20 -4.26 37.25
C THR A 302 -9.03 -4.76 36.38
N GLN A 303 -8.51 -5.98 36.62
CA GLN A 303 -7.25 -6.46 36.02
C GLN A 303 -7.38 -7.01 34.57
N ASN A 304 -8.51 -6.82 33.87
CA ASN A 304 -8.68 -7.31 32.50
C ASN A 304 -8.15 -6.31 31.44
N GLU A 305 -7.82 -6.85 30.27
CA GLU A 305 -7.30 -6.09 29.12
C GLU A 305 -8.39 -5.47 28.24
N ASP A 306 -9.67 -5.76 28.49
CA ASP A 306 -10.78 -5.41 27.59
C ASP A 306 -11.31 -3.98 27.81
N ILE A 307 -10.55 -2.97 27.39
CA ILE A 307 -10.90 -1.57 27.62
C ILE A 307 -12.16 -1.14 26.83
N PHE A 308 -13.23 -0.82 27.55
CA PHE A 308 -14.46 -0.19 27.09
C PHE A 308 -14.32 1.34 27.15
N GLN A 309 -15.00 2.07 26.26
CA GLN A 309 -14.81 3.52 26.11
C GLN A 309 -15.89 4.32 26.84
N ILE A 310 -15.52 5.45 27.46
CA ILE A 310 -16.49 6.32 28.14
C ILE A 310 -17.47 6.97 27.16
N CYS A 311 -17.07 7.10 25.89
CA CYS A 311 -17.93 7.64 24.84
C CYS A 311 -19.21 6.81 24.65
N ASP A 312 -19.15 5.49 24.85
CA ASP A 312 -20.31 4.60 24.74
C ASP A 312 -21.32 4.84 25.85
N VAL A 313 -20.83 5.05 27.07
CA VAL A 313 -21.65 5.39 28.25
C VAL A 313 -22.33 6.74 28.04
N LEU A 314 -21.58 7.75 27.62
CA LEU A 314 -22.12 9.09 27.38
C LEU A 314 -23.10 9.11 26.21
N ARG A 315 -22.82 8.35 25.15
CA ARG A 315 -23.74 8.16 24.02
C ARG A 315 -25.04 7.49 24.45
N TYR A 316 -24.98 6.48 25.31
CA TYR A 316 -26.18 5.84 25.87
C TYR A 316 -27.06 6.84 26.62
N ILE A 317 -26.46 7.61 27.54
CA ILE A 317 -27.16 8.62 28.33
C ILE A 317 -27.70 9.73 27.43
N GLY A 318 -26.90 10.18 26.46
CA GLY A 318 -27.30 11.19 25.48
C GLY A 318 -28.49 10.77 24.63
N ASN A 319 -28.49 9.52 24.13
CA ASN A 319 -29.62 8.96 23.40
C ASN A 319 -30.88 8.89 24.26
N LEU A 320 -30.76 8.47 25.53
CA LEU A 320 -31.87 8.47 26.48
C LEU A 320 -32.41 9.89 26.70
N CYS A 321 -31.51 10.90 26.78
CA CYS A 321 -31.93 12.29 26.94
C CYS A 321 -32.68 12.83 25.73
N ASP A 322 -32.22 12.48 24.53
CA ASP A 322 -32.90 12.83 23.29
C ASP A 322 -34.26 12.14 23.16
N ASP A 323 -34.36 10.85 23.52
CA ASP A 323 -35.60 10.07 23.48
C ASP A 323 -36.68 10.62 24.43
N THR A 324 -36.33 11.51 25.34
CA THR A 324 -37.24 12.15 26.30
C THR A 324 -37.27 13.67 26.13
N ALA A 325 -36.58 14.23 25.14
CA ALA A 325 -36.43 15.68 24.93
C ALA A 325 -35.91 16.46 26.17
N THR A 326 -35.10 15.78 26.99
CA THR A 326 -34.23 16.36 28.05
C THR A 326 -32.85 16.69 27.47
N SER A 327 -31.87 17.11 28.29
CA SER A 327 -30.54 17.43 27.77
C SER A 327 -29.43 17.21 28.79
N ILE A 328 -28.25 16.82 28.31
CA ILE A 328 -27.01 16.88 29.09
C ILE A 328 -26.48 18.32 29.01
N MET A 329 -26.29 18.93 30.17
CA MET A 329 -25.87 20.33 30.29
C MET A 329 -24.35 20.48 30.49
N GLY A 330 -23.68 19.42 30.92
CA GLY A 330 -22.25 19.42 31.23
C GLY A 330 -21.72 18.06 31.58
N VAL A 331 -20.50 17.76 31.14
CA VAL A 331 -19.72 16.58 31.53
C VAL A 331 -18.36 17.05 32.03
N SER A 332 -18.02 16.74 33.28
CA SER A 332 -16.71 17.07 33.86
C SER A 332 -15.93 15.81 34.21
N PHE A 333 -14.67 15.73 33.77
CA PHE A 333 -13.77 14.59 34.00
C PHE A 333 -12.68 14.92 35.02
N SER A 334 -12.37 13.95 35.90
CA SER A 334 -11.30 14.07 36.90
C SER A 334 -9.91 14.05 36.28
N ASN A 335 -9.58 12.97 35.56
CA ASN A 335 -8.30 12.78 34.90
C ASN A 335 -8.51 12.24 33.47
N PRO A 336 -8.29 13.06 32.43
CA PRO A 336 -8.46 12.65 31.04
C PRO A 336 -7.54 11.52 30.57
N ASP A 337 -6.40 11.32 31.22
CA ASP A 337 -5.40 10.33 30.81
C ASP A 337 -5.73 8.91 31.30
N VAL A 338 -6.59 8.78 32.32
CA VAL A 338 -6.95 7.50 32.93
C VAL A 338 -8.22 6.92 32.31
N VAL A 339 -9.15 7.79 31.88
CA VAL A 339 -10.45 7.37 31.36
C VAL A 339 -10.36 7.17 29.84
N PRO A 340 -10.55 5.93 29.33
CA PRO A 340 -10.48 5.63 27.89
C PRO A 340 -11.46 6.49 27.08
N GLY A 341 -10.98 7.12 26.00
CA GLY A 341 -11.76 7.96 25.10
C GLY A 341 -12.00 9.40 25.59
N CYS A 342 -11.59 9.74 26.82
CA CYS A 342 -11.80 11.09 27.38
C CYS A 342 -10.98 12.17 26.64
N HIS A 343 -9.71 11.88 26.32
CA HIS A 343 -8.85 12.84 25.64
C HIS A 343 -9.40 13.23 24.27
N GLU A 344 -9.84 12.25 23.47
CA GLU A 344 -10.43 12.47 22.15
C GLU A 344 -11.70 13.33 22.24
N LEU A 345 -12.57 13.05 23.23
CA LEU A 345 -13.78 13.85 23.45
C LEU A 345 -13.47 15.31 23.73
N LEU A 346 -12.51 15.60 24.62
CA LEU A 346 -12.12 16.98 24.98
C LEU A 346 -11.47 17.71 23.81
N THR A 347 -10.61 17.03 23.04
CA THR A 347 -9.83 17.64 21.96
C THR A 347 -10.65 17.88 20.70
N LEU A 348 -11.51 16.93 20.30
CA LEU A 348 -12.31 17.02 19.07
C LEU A 348 -13.54 17.92 19.23
N ASN A 349 -14.04 18.11 20.45
CA ASN A 349 -15.33 18.77 20.69
C ASN A 349 -15.20 20.08 21.49
N LYS A 350 -14.33 21.00 21.04
CA LYS A 350 -14.04 22.27 21.74
C LYS A 350 -15.25 23.19 22.00
N LYS A 351 -16.34 23.04 21.23
CA LYS A 351 -17.60 23.79 21.37
C LYS A 351 -18.73 22.97 22.01
N SER A 352 -18.41 21.85 22.65
CA SER A 352 -19.35 20.95 23.31
C SER A 352 -19.18 21.01 24.84
N PRO A 353 -20.13 20.51 25.64
CA PRO A 353 -20.13 20.71 27.09
C PRO A 353 -19.23 19.69 27.82
N PHE A 354 -17.99 19.50 27.36
CA PHE A 354 -16.97 18.65 27.99
C PHE A 354 -15.92 19.49 28.69
N TYR A 355 -15.60 19.14 29.94
CA TYR A 355 -14.76 19.95 30.81
C TYR A 355 -13.84 19.07 31.67
N GLN A 356 -12.77 19.65 32.20
CA GLN A 356 -11.87 18.99 33.15
C GLN A 356 -11.91 19.71 34.50
N ASN A 357 -12.34 19.01 35.56
CA ASN A 357 -12.42 19.52 36.94
C ASN A 357 -13.03 20.93 37.06
N VAL A 358 -14.28 21.09 36.62
CA VAL A 358 -14.99 22.39 36.59
C VAL A 358 -16.15 22.40 37.58
N SER A 359 -16.43 23.57 38.19
CA SER A 359 -17.52 23.76 39.15
C SER A 359 -18.89 23.91 38.46
N PHE A 360 -19.98 23.78 39.22
CA PHE A 360 -21.35 23.90 38.68
C PHE A 360 -21.58 25.27 38.02
N ASN A 361 -21.20 26.37 38.68
CA ASN A 361 -21.43 27.71 38.16
C ASN A 361 -20.68 27.97 36.85
N GLU A 362 -19.47 27.41 36.69
CA GLU A 362 -18.69 27.59 35.47
C GLU A 362 -19.32 26.84 34.28
N ILE A 363 -19.83 25.63 34.49
CA ILE A 363 -20.60 24.88 33.47
C ILE A 363 -21.81 25.70 33.02
N MET A 364 -22.60 26.19 33.98
CA MET A 364 -23.80 26.98 33.70
C MET A 364 -23.47 28.31 33.00
N ARG A 365 -22.34 28.96 33.33
CA ARG A 365 -21.90 30.21 32.70
C ARG A 365 -21.53 30.03 31.22
N LYS A 366 -20.91 28.89 30.86
CA LYS A 366 -20.54 28.60 29.47
C LYS A 366 -21.76 28.24 28.60
N ASN A 367 -22.80 27.66 29.20
CA ASN A 367 -24.11 27.41 28.58
C ASN A 367 -24.01 26.67 27.23
N TYR A 368 -23.10 25.69 27.13
CA TYR A 368 -23.06 24.76 26.01
C TYR A 368 -24.14 23.70 26.18
N ALA A 369 -24.72 23.23 25.07
CA ALA A 369 -25.69 22.16 25.06
C ALA A 369 -25.07 20.91 24.43
N PHE A 370 -25.34 19.74 25.02
CA PHE A 370 -24.86 18.49 24.46
C PHE A 370 -25.71 18.11 23.25
N ASP A 371 -25.07 18.09 22.08
CA ASP A 371 -25.70 17.68 20.83
C ASP A 371 -25.14 16.32 20.42
N THR A 372 -25.90 15.25 20.67
CA THR A 372 -25.52 13.88 20.29
C THR A 372 -25.26 13.73 18.78
N ALA A 373 -25.91 14.53 17.93
CA ALA A 373 -25.79 14.41 16.48
C ALA A 373 -24.50 15.04 15.94
N ASN A 374 -24.01 16.09 16.61
CA ASN A 374 -22.80 16.82 16.23
C ASN A 374 -21.56 16.47 17.07
N THR A 375 -21.74 15.78 18.20
CA THR A 375 -20.62 15.32 19.00
C THR A 375 -19.84 14.25 18.25
N ILE A 376 -18.54 14.48 18.10
CA ILE A 376 -17.61 13.57 17.44
C ILE A 376 -17.15 12.54 18.46
N TYR A 377 -17.62 11.31 18.28
CA TYR A 377 -17.16 10.12 18.97
C TYR A 377 -16.25 9.36 17.99
N ALA A 378 -14.96 9.67 17.95
CA ALA A 378 -14.04 8.99 17.05
C ALA A 378 -13.97 7.47 17.41
N PRO A 379 -13.71 6.58 16.44
CA PRO A 379 -13.65 6.82 14.98
C PRO A 379 -15.00 6.61 14.26
N VAL A 380 -16.10 6.41 14.99
CA VAL A 380 -17.39 5.98 14.42
C VAL A 380 -18.36 7.17 14.25
N PRO A 381 -18.90 7.40 13.04
CA PRO A 381 -19.88 8.45 12.81
C PRO A 381 -21.18 8.20 13.58
N GLN A 382 -21.63 9.19 14.35
CA GLN A 382 -22.77 8.98 15.23
C GLN A 382 -24.12 8.84 14.51
N CYS A 383 -24.22 9.33 13.28
CA CYS A 383 -25.47 9.29 12.53
C CYS A 383 -25.86 7.90 12.00
N ILE A 384 -24.98 6.90 12.12
CA ILE A 384 -25.27 5.51 11.76
C ILE A 384 -25.47 4.60 12.99
N CYS A 385 -25.22 5.14 14.19
CA CYS A 385 -25.24 4.39 15.44
C CYS A 385 -26.65 4.35 16.04
N MET A 386 -27.17 3.14 16.24
CA MET A 386 -28.47 2.89 16.86
C MET A 386 -28.30 2.35 18.30
N PRO A 387 -29.27 2.59 19.19
CA PRO A 387 -29.34 1.92 20.48
C PRO A 387 -29.43 0.40 20.32
N LEU A 388 -28.77 -0.34 21.22
CA LEU A 388 -28.82 -1.80 21.29
C LEU A 388 -29.70 -2.25 22.46
N CYS A 389 -30.46 -3.33 22.27
CA CYS A 389 -31.06 -4.06 23.37
C CYS A 389 -30.00 -4.90 24.10
N SER A 390 -30.32 -5.30 25.33
CA SER A 390 -29.40 -6.01 26.22
C SER A 390 -28.98 -7.38 25.67
N SER A 391 -29.86 -8.07 24.94
CA SER A 391 -29.56 -9.35 24.28
C SER A 391 -28.51 -9.18 23.19
N THR A 392 -28.70 -8.25 22.25
CA THR A 392 -27.73 -7.99 21.17
C THR A 392 -26.40 -7.47 21.70
N PHE A 393 -26.42 -6.62 22.75
CA PHE A 393 -25.19 -6.16 23.40
C PHE A 393 -24.38 -7.33 23.98
N ARG A 394 -25.03 -8.30 24.64
CA ARG A 394 -24.38 -9.53 25.14
C ARG A 394 -23.73 -10.33 24.01
N VAL A 395 -24.42 -10.49 22.89
CA VAL A 395 -23.89 -11.17 21.69
C VAL A 395 -22.68 -10.44 21.13
N ALA A 396 -22.73 -9.09 21.08
CA ALA A 396 -21.62 -8.28 20.60
C ALA A 396 -20.37 -8.39 21.49
N VAL A 397 -20.53 -8.35 22.82
CA VAL A 397 -19.43 -8.58 23.77
C VAL A 397 -18.84 -9.97 23.60
N HIS A 398 -19.67 -11.00 23.44
CA HIS A 398 -19.19 -12.37 23.18
C HIS A 398 -18.42 -12.48 21.85
N ALA A 399 -18.85 -11.76 20.81
CA ALA A 399 -18.14 -11.71 19.53
C ALA A 399 -16.75 -11.07 19.68
N ILE A 400 -16.60 -10.03 20.51
CA ILE A 400 -15.29 -9.41 20.83
C ILE A 400 -14.38 -10.41 21.53
N HIS A 401 -14.87 -11.08 22.58
CA HIS A 401 -14.09 -12.10 23.27
C HIS A 401 -13.67 -13.23 22.33
N THR A 402 -14.57 -13.69 21.45
CA THR A 402 -14.26 -14.72 20.45
C THR A 402 -13.18 -14.24 19.48
N PHE A 403 -13.28 -13.00 19.00
CA PHE A 403 -12.31 -12.38 18.11
C PHE A 403 -10.91 -12.29 18.75
N ARG A 404 -10.82 -11.90 20.03
CA ARG A 404 -9.56 -11.79 20.77
C ARG A 404 -8.98 -13.16 21.18
N LEU A 405 -9.75 -13.99 21.88
CA LEU A 405 -9.28 -15.27 22.45
C LEU A 405 -8.87 -16.29 21.39
N LYS A 406 -9.52 -16.28 20.22
CA LYS A 406 -9.17 -17.18 19.11
C LYS A 406 -8.02 -16.66 18.25
N GLY A 407 -7.38 -15.55 18.64
CA GLY A 407 -6.26 -14.98 17.91
C GLY A 407 -6.65 -14.48 16.52
N LEU A 408 -7.93 -14.20 16.26
CA LEU A 408 -8.42 -13.66 14.99
C LEU A 408 -7.90 -12.23 14.75
N SER A 409 -7.37 -11.56 15.78
CA SER A 409 -6.60 -10.33 15.65
C SER A 409 -5.39 -10.48 14.70
N LYS A 410 -4.78 -11.66 14.60
CA LYS A 410 -3.71 -11.94 13.62
C LYS A 410 -4.19 -11.84 12.17
N LEU A 411 -5.49 -12.02 11.92
CA LEU A 411 -6.11 -11.82 10.59
C LEU A 411 -6.28 -10.33 10.23
N LEU A 412 -5.93 -9.41 11.15
CA LEU A 412 -5.78 -7.98 10.84
C LEU A 412 -4.36 -7.63 10.39
N GLU A 413 -3.36 -8.49 10.64
CA GLU A 413 -1.98 -8.22 10.27
C GLU A 413 -1.80 -8.34 8.76
N GLU A 414 -1.60 -7.19 8.13
CA GLU A 414 -1.36 -7.06 6.70
C GLU A 414 0.15 -6.83 6.47
N LYS A 415 0.80 -7.71 5.71
CA LYS A 415 2.23 -7.53 5.37
C LYS A 415 2.36 -6.66 4.13
N LEU A 416 2.94 -5.48 4.29
CA LEU A 416 3.17 -4.57 3.16
C LEU A 416 4.18 -5.18 2.17
N LEU A 417 3.85 -5.16 0.88
CA LEU A 417 4.72 -5.56 -0.21
C LEU A 417 5.77 -4.48 -0.49
N THR A 418 6.94 -4.67 0.12
CA THR A 418 8.16 -3.90 -0.14
C THR A 418 9.18 -4.76 -0.88
N ARG A 419 10.21 -4.14 -1.46
CA ARG A 419 11.31 -4.87 -2.13
C ARG A 419 11.99 -5.93 -1.26
N MET A 420 11.96 -5.77 0.06
CA MET A 420 12.51 -6.77 1.00
C MET A 420 11.59 -8.00 1.15
N THR A 421 10.28 -7.80 1.05
CA THR A 421 9.28 -8.87 1.21
C THR A 421 8.91 -9.56 -0.11
N VAL A 422 9.28 -8.97 -1.25
CA VAL A 422 8.98 -9.50 -2.59
C VAL A 422 9.48 -10.92 -2.80
N PRO A 423 10.72 -11.31 -2.41
CA PRO A 423 11.20 -12.68 -2.63
C PRO A 423 10.30 -13.71 -1.95
N ASP A 424 9.98 -13.52 -0.67
CA ASP A 424 9.08 -14.39 0.08
C ASP A 424 7.67 -14.41 -0.52
N ALA A 425 7.13 -13.24 -0.86
CA ALA A 425 5.80 -13.11 -1.44
C ALA A 425 5.71 -13.77 -2.82
N ALA A 426 6.75 -13.66 -3.64
CA ALA A 426 6.82 -14.26 -4.98
C ALA A 426 6.77 -15.78 -4.90
N GLU A 427 7.52 -16.39 -3.97
CA GLU A 427 7.49 -17.83 -3.75
C GLU A 427 6.12 -18.31 -3.26
N GLN A 428 5.47 -17.55 -2.38
CA GLN A 428 4.10 -17.90 -1.93
C GLN A 428 3.05 -17.72 -3.03
N PHE A 429 3.08 -16.63 -3.78
CA PHE A 429 2.16 -16.40 -4.90
C PHE A 429 2.32 -17.44 -6.00
N ALA A 430 3.52 -17.99 -6.18
CA ALA A 430 3.76 -19.07 -7.14
C ALA A 430 3.15 -20.40 -6.66
N ASN A 431 3.25 -20.71 -5.37
CA ASN A 431 2.90 -22.03 -4.81
C ASN A 431 1.47 -22.13 -4.23
N CYS A 432 0.86 -21.01 -3.85
CA CYS A 432 -0.47 -20.98 -3.23
C CYS A 432 -1.51 -20.26 -4.10
N LEU A 433 -2.78 -20.47 -3.77
CA LEU A 433 -3.90 -19.73 -4.36
C LEU A 433 -4.15 -18.46 -3.54
N PHE A 434 -4.20 -17.32 -4.23
CA PHE A 434 -4.51 -16.02 -3.64
C PHE A 434 -5.71 -15.37 -4.33
N PHE A 435 -6.46 -14.60 -3.56
CA PHE A 435 -7.54 -13.74 -4.04
C PHE A 435 -7.20 -12.29 -3.74
N ALA A 436 -7.46 -11.41 -4.70
CA ALA A 436 -7.17 -9.99 -4.59
C ALA A 436 -8.46 -9.19 -4.45
N ARG A 437 -8.43 -8.16 -3.62
CA ARG A 437 -9.48 -7.14 -3.52
C ARG A 437 -8.85 -5.76 -3.31
N ARG A 438 -9.64 -4.70 -3.47
CA ARG A 438 -9.18 -3.36 -3.09
C ARG A 438 -9.12 -3.24 -1.57
N LYS A 439 -8.14 -2.46 -1.08
CA LYS A 439 -8.05 -2.12 0.34
C LYS A 439 -8.81 -0.84 0.60
N SER A 440 -10.01 -0.93 1.16
CA SER A 440 -10.80 0.23 1.57
C SER A 440 -10.10 1.02 2.68
N ILE A 441 -10.17 2.34 2.61
CA ILE A 441 -9.68 3.26 3.65
C ILE A 441 -10.84 3.53 4.60
N GLY A 442 -10.65 3.23 5.88
CA GLY A 442 -11.68 3.45 6.88
C GLY A 442 -11.38 2.76 8.20
N THR A 443 -12.38 2.71 9.06
CA THR A 443 -12.30 2.06 10.37
C THR A 443 -12.58 0.56 10.22
N PRO A 444 -11.66 -0.33 10.64
CA PRO A 444 -11.93 -1.77 10.66
C PRO A 444 -12.99 -2.07 11.72
N VAL A 445 -13.99 -2.87 11.34
CA VAL A 445 -15.15 -3.20 12.17
C VAL A 445 -15.50 -4.69 12.11
N LEU A 446 -16.14 -5.18 13.17
CA LEU A 446 -16.89 -6.43 13.15
C LEU A 446 -18.37 -6.11 12.94
N LEU A 447 -18.95 -6.65 11.88
CA LEU A 447 -20.39 -6.56 11.62
C LEU A 447 -21.04 -7.87 12.05
N GLY A 448 -21.94 -7.82 13.02
CA GLY A 448 -22.62 -8.99 13.54
C GLY A 448 -24.14 -8.92 13.41
N ILE A 449 -24.75 -10.09 13.34
CA ILE A 449 -26.20 -10.28 13.29
C ILE A 449 -26.56 -11.28 14.38
N ASP A 450 -27.40 -10.89 15.33
CA ASP A 450 -27.83 -11.78 16.40
C ASP A 450 -28.87 -12.81 15.91
N ASN A 451 -29.38 -13.64 16.83
CA ASN A 451 -30.35 -14.70 16.51
C ASN A 451 -31.74 -14.14 16.15
N ASP A 452 -32.02 -12.90 16.50
CA ASP A 452 -33.30 -12.22 16.24
C ASP A 452 -33.22 -11.38 14.94
N GLY A 453 -32.06 -11.35 14.28
CA GLY A 453 -31.81 -10.58 13.05
C GLY A 453 -31.44 -9.12 13.30
N ASN A 454 -31.12 -8.72 14.54
CA ASN A 454 -30.65 -7.36 14.82
C ASN A 454 -29.18 -7.24 14.43
N VAL A 455 -28.85 -6.12 13.77
CA VAL A 455 -27.51 -5.85 13.27
C VAL A 455 -26.76 -4.99 14.29
N TYR A 456 -25.54 -5.41 14.63
CA TYR A 456 -24.64 -4.66 15.49
C TYR A 456 -23.27 -4.53 14.84
N CYS A 457 -22.50 -3.56 15.32
CA CYS A 457 -21.16 -3.29 14.84
C CYS A 457 -20.25 -3.01 16.02
N VAL A 458 -18.99 -3.43 15.89
CA VAL A 458 -17.92 -3.16 16.85
C VAL A 458 -16.74 -2.56 16.12
N ASP A 459 -16.24 -1.41 16.56
CA ASP A 459 -15.00 -0.85 16.03
C ASP A 459 -13.77 -1.57 16.62
N LEU A 460 -12.79 -1.90 15.78
CA LEU A 460 -11.65 -2.72 16.21
C LEU A 460 -10.49 -1.91 16.83
N TYR A 461 -10.57 -0.58 16.87
CA TYR A 461 -9.56 0.26 17.53
C TYR A 461 -9.91 0.53 18.99
N GLY A 462 -11.13 1.02 19.23
CA GLY A 462 -11.64 1.41 20.54
C GLY A 462 -12.56 0.38 21.18
N PHE A 463 -13.01 -0.65 20.44
CA PHE A 463 -13.97 -1.66 20.91
C PHE A 463 -15.33 -1.07 21.31
N SER A 464 -15.71 0.06 20.71
CA SER A 464 -17.03 0.66 20.82
C SER A 464 -18.08 -0.21 20.17
N ILE A 465 -19.17 -0.45 20.90
CA ILE A 465 -20.28 -1.31 20.49
C ILE A 465 -21.52 -0.47 20.19
N PHE A 466 -22.10 -0.64 19.01
CA PHE A 466 -23.30 0.07 18.60
C PHE A 466 -24.20 -0.76 17.70
N GLY A 467 -25.50 -0.45 17.71
CA GLY A 467 -26.46 -1.04 16.78
C GLY A 467 -26.36 -0.38 15.43
N LEU A 468 -26.78 -1.08 14.39
CA LEU A 468 -27.01 -0.51 13.07
C LEU A 468 -28.50 -0.53 12.76
N PRO A 469 -29.00 0.40 11.92
CA PRO A 469 -30.37 0.30 11.42
C PRO A 469 -30.52 -0.96 10.54
N ASN A 470 -31.74 -1.26 10.07
CA ASN A 470 -31.94 -2.39 9.18
C ASN A 470 -31.30 -2.11 7.80
N VAL A 471 -30.03 -2.47 7.67
CA VAL A 471 -29.14 -2.20 6.53
C VAL A 471 -29.05 -3.35 5.54
N LEU A 472 -29.56 -4.52 5.94
CA LEU A 472 -29.55 -5.72 5.10
C LEU A 472 -30.87 -5.76 4.30
N PRO A 473 -30.82 -6.13 3.01
CA PRO A 473 -32.02 -6.34 2.22
C PRO A 473 -32.92 -7.42 2.86
N GLU A 474 -34.22 -7.36 2.58
CA GLU A 474 -35.17 -8.44 2.92
C GLU A 474 -34.82 -9.69 2.09
N ALA A 475 -33.74 -10.38 2.48
CA ALA A 475 -33.27 -11.58 1.82
C ALA A 475 -34.32 -12.70 1.95
N ARG A 476 -34.35 -13.63 0.98
CA ARG A 476 -35.28 -14.79 1.00
C ARG A 476 -35.14 -15.64 2.27
N GLU A 477 -33.95 -15.63 2.89
CA GLU A 477 -33.66 -16.22 4.18
C GLU A 477 -33.18 -15.14 5.15
N GLN A 478 -33.71 -15.13 6.37
CA GLN A 478 -33.31 -14.18 7.41
C GLN A 478 -31.93 -14.55 7.96
N LEU A 479 -30.95 -13.68 7.74
CA LEU A 479 -29.62 -13.83 8.31
C LEU A 479 -29.70 -13.76 9.84
N THR A 480 -29.13 -14.76 10.50
CA THR A 480 -29.16 -14.89 11.96
C THR A 480 -27.84 -15.49 12.43
N GLY A 481 -27.32 -15.05 13.57
CA GLY A 481 -26.10 -15.61 14.17
C GLY A 481 -24.85 -15.52 13.27
N CYS A 482 -24.63 -14.40 12.60
CA CYS A 482 -23.49 -14.20 11.69
C CYS A 482 -22.50 -13.18 12.25
N LEU A 483 -21.22 -13.34 11.92
CA LEU A 483 -20.15 -12.40 12.25
C LEU A 483 -19.19 -12.24 11.07
N PHE A 484 -19.05 -11.00 10.61
CA PHE A 484 -18.26 -10.61 9.46
C PHE A 484 -17.16 -9.62 9.86
N LYS A 485 -16.02 -9.69 9.17
CA LYS A 485 -15.01 -8.64 9.18
C LYS A 485 -15.33 -7.64 8.08
N GLY A 486 -15.23 -6.34 8.36
CA GLY A 486 -15.40 -5.32 7.34
C GLY A 486 -14.66 -4.02 7.63
N THR A 487 -14.80 -3.08 6.71
CA THR A 487 -14.26 -1.71 6.82
C THR A 487 -15.39 -0.70 6.68
N LEU A 488 -15.55 0.16 7.68
CA LEU A 488 -16.47 1.30 7.67
C LEU A 488 -15.79 2.50 7.01
N THR A 489 -16.33 2.98 5.90
CA THR A 489 -15.78 4.08 5.08
C THR A 489 -16.85 5.09 4.68
N SER A 490 -16.44 6.31 4.35
CA SER A 490 -17.34 7.36 3.84
C SER A 490 -17.60 7.20 2.34
N SER A 491 -18.82 7.50 1.91
CA SER A 491 -19.22 7.53 0.50
C SER A 491 -18.84 8.86 -0.19
N TYR A 492 -18.58 8.80 -1.49
CA TYR A 492 -18.39 9.96 -2.36
C TYR A 492 -19.70 10.58 -2.86
N TYR A 493 -20.83 9.83 -2.83
CA TYR A 493 -22.11 10.31 -3.34
C TYR A 493 -22.73 11.43 -2.51
N ALA A 494 -22.71 11.31 -1.18
CA ALA A 494 -23.39 12.26 -0.31
C ALA A 494 -22.70 12.44 1.05
N HIS A 495 -22.90 13.63 1.61
CA HIS A 495 -22.39 13.98 2.93
C HIS A 495 -23.06 13.15 4.03
N GLN A 496 -22.27 12.60 4.96
CA GLN A 496 -22.75 11.71 6.04
C GLN A 496 -23.34 10.39 5.56
N GLU A 497 -23.03 9.95 4.33
CA GLU A 497 -23.25 8.58 3.90
C GLU A 497 -22.00 7.72 4.12
N TYR A 498 -22.24 6.48 4.54
CA TYR A 498 -21.21 5.52 4.89
C TYR A 498 -21.46 4.18 4.22
N ARG A 499 -20.39 3.40 4.09
CA ARG A 499 -20.40 2.03 3.56
C ARG A 499 -19.69 1.13 4.54
N ILE A 500 -20.21 -0.07 4.72
CA ILE A 500 -19.49 -1.16 5.39
C ILE A 500 -19.17 -2.18 4.32
N ILE A 501 -17.89 -2.28 3.97
CA ILE A 501 -17.40 -3.26 3.00
C ILE A 501 -17.03 -4.53 3.76
N ILE A 502 -17.78 -5.61 3.58
CA ILE A 502 -17.48 -6.92 4.15
C ILE A 502 -16.28 -7.50 3.42
N GLU A 503 -15.28 -7.95 4.18
CA GLU A 503 -13.99 -8.43 3.70
C GLU A 503 -13.76 -9.92 3.99
N ASP A 504 -14.37 -10.47 5.05
CA ASP A 504 -14.26 -11.90 5.42
C ASP A 504 -15.44 -12.35 6.32
N VAL A 505 -15.60 -13.66 6.47
CA VAL A 505 -16.66 -14.31 7.27
C VAL A 505 -16.04 -15.16 8.38
N PHE A 506 -16.44 -14.94 9.64
CA PHE A 506 -15.94 -15.72 10.78
C PHE A 506 -16.95 -16.70 11.34
N ILE A 507 -18.21 -16.27 11.43
CA ILE A 507 -19.33 -17.07 11.92
C ILE A 507 -20.48 -16.91 10.93
N PHE A 508 -21.11 -18.02 10.57
CA PHE A 508 -22.24 -18.04 9.64
C PHE A 508 -23.34 -18.96 10.19
N HIS A 509 -24.53 -18.41 10.48
CA HIS A 509 -25.64 -19.13 11.11
C HIS A 509 -25.24 -19.93 12.37
N GLY A 510 -24.46 -19.30 13.26
CA GLY A 510 -23.97 -19.88 14.51
C GLY A 510 -22.82 -20.88 14.33
N LYS A 511 -22.45 -21.25 13.10
CA LYS A 511 -21.31 -22.12 12.82
C LYS A 511 -20.05 -21.28 12.65
N GLU A 512 -18.98 -21.63 13.36
CA GLU A 512 -17.66 -21.05 13.14
C GLU A 512 -17.05 -21.60 11.85
N VAL A 513 -16.63 -20.68 10.98
CA VAL A 513 -16.07 -21.01 9.66
C VAL A 513 -14.67 -20.43 9.43
N HIS A 514 -14.14 -19.65 10.39
CA HIS A 514 -12.83 -18.98 10.26
C HIS A 514 -11.63 -19.91 9.99
N ASN A 515 -11.74 -21.21 10.29
CA ASN A 515 -10.69 -22.21 10.02
C ASN A 515 -10.83 -22.89 8.64
N ASP A 516 -11.95 -22.69 7.94
CA ASP A 516 -12.16 -23.23 6.58
C ASP A 516 -11.32 -22.46 5.56
N MET A 517 -11.14 -22.98 4.33
CA MET A 517 -10.44 -22.24 3.27
C MET A 517 -11.16 -20.93 2.94
N PHE A 518 -10.42 -19.87 2.58
CA PHE A 518 -11.03 -18.56 2.30
C PHE A 518 -12.11 -18.63 1.22
N PHE A 519 -11.87 -19.38 0.14
CA PHE A 519 -12.85 -19.56 -0.93
C PHE A 519 -14.18 -20.15 -0.42
N ASP A 520 -14.12 -21.14 0.47
CA ASP A 520 -15.31 -21.77 1.04
C ASP A 520 -16.08 -20.80 1.93
N ARG A 521 -15.37 -20.02 2.75
CA ARG A 521 -15.98 -18.95 3.57
C ARG A 521 -16.65 -17.89 2.70
N TRP A 522 -15.96 -17.43 1.65
CA TRP A 522 -16.49 -16.40 0.76
C TRP A 522 -17.70 -16.89 -0.05
N CYS A 523 -17.71 -18.16 -0.47
CA CYS A 523 -18.86 -18.77 -1.14
C CYS A 523 -20.14 -18.78 -0.28
N LEU A 524 -20.04 -18.71 1.05
CA LEU A 524 -21.21 -18.55 1.92
C LEU A 524 -21.83 -17.15 1.75
N LEU A 525 -20.99 -16.12 1.66
CA LEU A 525 -21.42 -14.74 1.46
C LEU A 525 -21.98 -14.51 0.04
N GLU A 526 -21.41 -15.17 -0.98
CA GLU A 526 -21.89 -15.08 -2.37
C GLU A 526 -23.32 -15.61 -2.57
N LYS A 527 -23.79 -16.50 -1.68
CA LYS A 527 -25.18 -16.99 -1.69
C LYS A 527 -26.18 -15.98 -1.14
N ILE A 528 -25.70 -14.95 -0.45
CA ILE A 528 -26.54 -13.89 0.11
C ILE A 528 -26.75 -12.84 -0.98
N ASP A 529 -28.00 -12.35 -1.08
CA ASP A 529 -28.39 -11.24 -1.95
C ASP A 529 -27.84 -9.90 -1.43
N LEU A 530 -26.52 -9.74 -1.45
CA LEU A 530 -25.81 -8.50 -1.11
C LEU A 530 -25.12 -7.92 -2.35
N ASN A 531 -25.23 -6.61 -2.47
CA ASN A 531 -24.60 -5.83 -3.52
C ASN A 531 -23.06 -5.80 -3.38
N GLU A 532 -22.35 -5.81 -4.50
CA GLU A 532 -20.89 -5.68 -4.55
C GLU A 532 -20.44 -4.24 -4.34
N GLU A 533 -19.19 -4.04 -3.89
CA GLU A 533 -18.60 -2.72 -3.68
C GLU A 533 -18.52 -1.83 -4.93
N ASP A 534 -18.53 -2.44 -6.12
CA ASP A 534 -18.52 -1.73 -7.42
C ASP A 534 -19.93 -1.33 -7.87
N SER A 535 -20.97 -1.82 -7.19
CA SER A 535 -22.32 -1.32 -7.41
C SER A 535 -22.45 0.10 -6.87
N CYS A 536 -23.36 0.89 -7.43
CA CYS A 536 -23.66 2.24 -6.97
C CYS A 536 -25.06 2.35 -6.35
N PRO A 537 -25.42 1.60 -5.28
CA PRO A 537 -26.73 1.74 -4.69
C PRO A 537 -26.73 3.02 -3.83
N TYR A 538 -27.79 3.80 -3.94
CA TYR A 538 -28.02 4.91 -3.01
C TYR A 538 -28.21 4.35 -1.60
N ALA A 539 -27.61 4.99 -0.58
CA ALA A 539 -27.99 4.67 0.79
C ALA A 539 -29.47 5.01 0.98
N THR A 540 -30.16 4.19 1.76
CA THR A 540 -31.49 4.56 2.24
C THR A 540 -31.37 5.66 3.30
N TYR A 541 -32.50 6.09 3.89
CA TYR A 541 -32.53 7.04 5.01
C TYR A 541 -31.66 6.64 6.22
N ASN A 542 -31.21 5.37 6.26
CA ASN A 542 -30.31 4.81 7.27
C ASN A 542 -28.86 5.32 7.18
N ARG A 543 -28.47 6.07 6.13
CA ARG A 543 -27.12 6.65 5.91
C ARG A 543 -25.97 5.65 5.75
N VAL A 544 -26.21 4.36 5.95
CA VAL A 544 -25.20 3.31 5.81
C VAL A 544 -25.72 2.18 4.93
N LEU A 545 -24.82 1.64 4.11
CA LEU A 545 -25.08 0.51 3.24
C LEU A 545 -24.01 -0.57 3.47
N VAL A 546 -24.44 -1.82 3.54
CA VAL A 546 -23.55 -2.98 3.64
C VAL A 546 -23.33 -3.55 2.24
N LEU A 547 -22.06 -3.66 1.85
CA LEU A 547 -21.62 -4.16 0.56
C LEU A 547 -20.59 -5.28 0.77
N LYS A 548 -20.45 -6.20 -0.20
CA LYS A 548 -19.37 -7.18 -0.21
C LYS A 548 -18.19 -6.69 -1.04
N ALA A 549 -16.96 -6.91 -0.58
CA ALA A 549 -15.76 -6.61 -1.35
C ALA A 549 -15.74 -7.38 -2.68
N ASN A 550 -15.20 -6.79 -3.75
CA ASN A 550 -15.07 -7.49 -5.02
C ASN A 550 -13.75 -8.26 -5.06
N TYR A 551 -13.83 -9.58 -4.84
CA TYR A 551 -12.68 -10.46 -4.95
C TYR A 551 -12.49 -10.99 -6.36
N VAL A 552 -11.25 -10.93 -6.84
CA VAL A 552 -10.83 -11.58 -8.09
C VAL A 552 -9.69 -12.58 -7.81
N PRO A 553 -9.56 -13.66 -8.60
CA PRO A 553 -8.37 -14.51 -8.54
C PRO A 553 -7.09 -13.69 -8.77
N PHE A 554 -5.98 -14.10 -8.15
CA PHE A 554 -4.67 -13.43 -8.25
C PHE A 554 -4.27 -13.05 -9.68
N GLU A 555 -4.52 -13.91 -10.66
CA GLU A 555 -4.15 -13.69 -12.07
C GLU A 555 -4.96 -12.56 -12.73
N LYS A 556 -6.12 -12.20 -12.15
CA LYS A 556 -7.03 -11.16 -12.65
C LYS A 556 -6.90 -9.83 -11.88
N SER A 557 -5.95 -9.74 -10.94
CA SER A 557 -5.73 -8.56 -10.09
C SER A 557 -5.44 -7.28 -10.88
N GLU A 558 -4.91 -7.40 -12.10
CA GLU A 558 -4.68 -6.25 -12.99
C GLU A 558 -5.95 -5.43 -13.24
N LYS A 559 -7.12 -6.10 -13.27
CA LYS A 559 -8.42 -5.42 -13.42
C LYS A 559 -8.65 -4.43 -12.26
N LEU A 560 -8.33 -4.84 -11.02
CA LEU A 560 -8.50 -4.01 -9.84
C LEU A 560 -7.53 -2.83 -9.83
N ILE A 561 -6.31 -3.00 -10.35
CA ILE A 561 -5.33 -1.92 -10.48
C ILE A 561 -5.81 -0.85 -11.47
N LYS A 562 -6.44 -1.27 -12.57
CA LYS A 562 -6.87 -0.39 -13.65
C LYS A 562 -8.21 0.30 -13.39
N THR A 563 -9.00 -0.18 -12.43
CA THR A 563 -10.36 0.31 -12.19
C THR A 563 -10.48 0.87 -10.77
N LEU A 564 -10.81 2.15 -10.67
CA LEU A 564 -11.11 2.80 -9.41
C LEU A 564 -12.56 2.49 -9.01
N PRO A 565 -12.84 2.24 -7.72
CA PRO A 565 -14.20 2.13 -7.23
C PRO A 565 -14.91 3.48 -7.35
N SER A 566 -16.20 3.42 -7.62
CA SER A 566 -17.03 4.59 -7.94
C SER A 566 -17.42 5.42 -6.72
N ASP A 567 -17.45 4.83 -5.52
CA ASP A 567 -18.18 5.41 -4.38
C ASP A 567 -17.38 5.52 -3.07
N HIS A 568 -16.21 4.91 -2.91
CA HIS A 568 -15.48 5.00 -1.65
C HIS A 568 -13.97 5.01 -1.82
N ALA A 569 -13.27 5.46 -0.77
CA ALA A 569 -11.83 5.58 -0.79
C ALA A 569 -11.14 4.23 -0.64
N THR A 570 -10.20 3.93 -1.53
CA THR A 570 -9.35 2.74 -1.49
C THR A 570 -7.88 3.10 -1.64
N GLN A 571 -6.99 2.35 -0.99
CA GLN A 571 -5.55 2.53 -1.05
C GLN A 571 -4.84 1.21 -1.28
N GLY A 572 -4.65 0.86 -2.55
CA GLY A 572 -3.93 -0.34 -2.94
C GLY A 572 -4.79 -1.61 -2.97
N ILE A 573 -4.13 -2.76 -2.97
CA ILE A 573 -4.74 -4.08 -3.15
C ILE A 573 -4.28 -5.02 -2.04
N ALA A 574 -5.24 -5.72 -1.43
CA ALA A 574 -4.97 -6.78 -0.48
C ALA A 574 -5.08 -8.14 -1.16
N PHE A 575 -4.07 -9.00 -0.98
CA PHE A 575 -3.99 -10.37 -1.46
C PHE A 575 -4.17 -11.32 -0.29
N VAL A 576 -5.26 -12.08 -0.31
CA VAL A 576 -5.66 -13.01 0.76
C VAL A 576 -5.34 -14.44 0.32
N CYS A 577 -4.61 -15.18 1.15
CA CYS A 577 -4.30 -16.58 0.90
C CYS A 577 -5.54 -17.46 1.06
N ASN A 578 -5.70 -18.47 0.19
CA ASN A 578 -6.79 -19.42 0.31
C ASN A 578 -6.65 -20.40 1.49
N ASP A 579 -5.41 -20.84 1.76
CA ASP A 579 -5.11 -21.90 2.73
C ASP A 579 -4.43 -21.30 3.97
N ILE A 580 -5.04 -21.54 5.14
CA ILE A 580 -4.57 -21.06 6.45
C ILE A 580 -3.54 -22.03 7.06
N SER A 581 -3.52 -23.31 6.64
CA SER A 581 -2.69 -24.37 7.23
C SER A 581 -1.19 -24.22 6.97
N PHE A 582 -0.80 -23.54 5.89
CA PHE A 582 0.60 -23.22 5.56
C PHE A 582 1.27 -22.23 6.53
N CYS A 583 0.51 -21.65 7.46
CA CYS A 583 0.92 -20.52 8.30
C CYS A 583 1.61 -20.92 9.63
N GLY A 584 1.93 -22.21 9.81
CA GLY A 584 2.30 -22.82 11.09
C GLY A 584 3.55 -22.32 11.80
N ASN A 585 4.30 -21.30 11.32
CA ASN A 585 5.36 -20.66 12.12
C ASN A 585 5.81 -19.23 11.70
N ALA A 586 5.61 -18.73 10.47
CA ALA A 586 5.72 -17.29 10.13
C ALA A 586 5.43 -17.04 8.64
N SER A 587 4.36 -16.29 8.32
CA SER A 587 4.23 -15.37 7.17
C SER A 587 2.75 -14.99 7.03
N SER A 588 2.43 -13.70 7.06
CA SER A 588 1.08 -13.16 7.13
C SER A 588 0.11 -13.71 6.07
N LEU A 589 -1.15 -13.92 6.47
CA LEU A 589 -2.24 -14.45 5.62
C LEU A 589 -2.73 -13.45 4.56
N VAL A 590 -2.32 -12.19 4.68
CA VAL A 590 -2.69 -11.11 3.78
C VAL A 590 -1.45 -10.29 3.43
N TYR A 591 -1.17 -10.16 2.13
CA TYR A 591 -0.20 -9.20 1.60
C TYR A 591 -0.90 -7.94 1.12
N LEU A 592 -0.35 -6.77 1.44
CA LEU A 592 -0.90 -5.50 1.02
C LEU A 592 0.05 -4.81 0.04
N TRP A 593 -0.40 -4.55 -1.18
CA TRP A 593 0.30 -3.69 -2.11
C TRP A 593 -0.24 -2.27 -2.03
N ARG A 594 0.63 -1.29 -1.77
CA ARG A 594 0.34 0.14 -1.93
C ARG A 594 1.33 0.75 -2.89
N GLN A 595 0.88 1.68 -3.72
CA GLN A 595 1.78 2.38 -4.62
C GLN A 595 2.77 3.23 -3.80
N PRO A 596 4.07 3.24 -4.12
CA PRO A 596 5.06 3.97 -3.33
C PRO A 596 4.74 5.47 -3.20
N SER A 597 4.14 6.05 -4.24
CA SER A 597 3.65 7.44 -4.28
C SER A 597 2.40 7.70 -3.43
N SER A 598 1.94 6.72 -2.65
CA SER A 598 0.78 6.86 -1.75
C SER A 598 1.13 6.56 -0.29
N LEU A 599 2.38 6.19 -0.01
CA LEU A 599 2.84 5.95 1.36
C LEU A 599 3.16 7.29 2.02
N THR A 600 2.72 7.50 3.25
CA THR A 600 2.92 8.74 3.99
C THR A 600 3.39 8.45 5.41
N ALA A 601 3.88 9.47 6.10
CA ALA A 601 4.27 9.39 7.51
C ALA A 601 3.91 10.69 8.24
N PHE A 602 3.45 10.55 9.49
CA PHE A 602 3.14 11.67 10.36
C PHE A 602 4.39 12.11 11.14
N PHE A 603 4.69 13.40 11.12
CA PHE A 603 5.83 14.00 11.80
C PHE A 603 5.41 15.09 12.77
N TYR A 604 6.17 15.23 13.86
CA TYR A 604 6.08 16.39 14.74
C TYR A 604 6.96 17.54 14.20
N VAL A 605 6.42 18.76 14.15
CA VAL A 605 7.15 19.95 13.71
C VAL A 605 7.92 20.55 14.89
N SER A 606 9.23 20.34 14.89
CA SER A 606 10.12 20.81 15.96
C SER A 606 10.58 22.26 15.81
N ASN A 607 10.68 22.74 14.56
CA ASN A 607 11.09 24.10 14.24
C ASN A 607 10.48 24.52 12.89
N VAL A 608 10.25 25.83 12.70
CA VAL A 608 9.81 26.41 11.43
C VAL A 608 10.70 27.61 11.10
N GLU A 609 11.31 27.61 9.92
CA GLU A 609 12.18 28.69 9.43
C GLU A 609 11.60 29.31 8.15
N SER A 610 11.74 30.63 7.97
CA SER A 610 11.35 31.29 6.71
C SER A 610 12.57 31.39 5.77
N ILE A 611 12.38 31.00 4.52
CA ILE A 611 13.37 31.05 3.45
C ILE A 611 12.86 32.02 2.37
N LEU A 612 13.71 32.98 2.00
CA LEU A 612 13.40 33.92 0.93
C LEU A 612 13.93 33.39 -0.40
N GLU A 613 13.04 32.91 -1.26
CA GLU A 613 13.35 32.50 -2.63
C GLU A 613 12.56 33.38 -3.62
N GLY A 614 13.15 34.52 -4.01
CA GLY A 614 12.48 35.52 -4.85
C GLY A 614 11.38 36.29 -4.12
N ASN A 615 10.17 36.36 -4.71
CA ASN A 615 8.99 37.09 -4.17
C ASN A 615 8.01 36.20 -3.38
N VAL A 616 8.32 34.91 -3.17
CA VAL A 616 7.42 33.95 -2.53
C VAL A 616 8.01 33.53 -1.18
N GLU A 617 7.23 33.64 -0.10
CA GLU A 617 7.66 33.21 1.24
C GLU A 617 7.50 31.69 1.38
N ILE A 618 8.62 30.96 1.31
CA ILE A 618 8.68 29.52 1.55
C ILE A 618 9.06 29.31 3.02
N LYS A 619 8.37 28.41 3.71
CA LYS A 619 8.69 28.02 5.09
C LYS A 619 9.19 26.58 5.13
N ARG A 620 10.13 26.31 6.04
CA ARG A 620 10.77 25.01 6.25
C ARG A 620 10.36 24.44 7.60
N ALA A 621 9.67 23.31 7.63
CA ALA A 621 9.32 22.58 8.84
C ALA A 621 10.32 21.44 9.10
N PHE A 622 10.98 21.45 10.26
CA PHE A 622 11.90 20.37 10.65
C PHE A 622 11.17 19.20 11.29
N LEU A 623 11.34 18.02 10.69
CA LEU A 623 10.56 16.82 10.97
C LEU A 623 11.16 16.02 12.14
N SER A 624 10.31 15.66 13.09
CA SER A 624 10.67 14.84 14.26
C SER A 624 9.78 13.63 14.39
N VAL A 625 10.35 12.56 14.93
CA VAL A 625 9.74 11.24 15.10
C VAL A 625 9.80 10.83 16.56
N ARG A 626 8.99 9.84 16.95
CA ARG A 626 9.13 9.18 18.25
C ARG A 626 10.31 8.22 18.21
N ALA A 627 11.03 8.08 19.32
CA ALA A 627 12.09 7.06 19.41
C ALA A 627 11.48 5.66 19.31
N ASN A 628 10.44 5.40 20.12
CA ASN A 628 9.77 4.11 20.26
C ASN A 628 8.26 4.35 20.44
N GLU A 629 7.41 3.32 20.29
CA GLU A 629 5.95 3.44 20.44
C GLU A 629 5.51 3.95 21.82
N SER A 630 6.25 3.58 22.88
CA SER A 630 5.97 3.95 24.27
C SER A 630 6.49 5.33 24.67
N ASP A 631 7.32 5.97 23.84
CA ASP A 631 7.95 7.24 24.17
C ASP A 631 7.08 8.42 23.74
N LYS A 632 6.86 9.37 24.66
CA LYS A 632 6.13 10.62 24.40
C LYS A 632 7.05 11.73 23.90
N THR A 633 8.37 11.51 23.91
CA THR A 633 9.35 12.50 23.46
C THR A 633 9.60 12.40 21.96
N PHE A 634 9.82 13.56 21.34
CA PHE A 634 10.08 13.66 19.91
C PHE A 634 11.55 14.00 19.67
N THR A 635 12.16 13.32 18.70
CA THR A 635 13.55 13.52 18.29
C THR A 635 13.63 13.89 16.82
N LYS A 636 14.54 14.79 16.43
CA LYS A 636 14.70 15.19 15.03
C LYS A 636 15.12 13.99 14.17
N TYR A 637 14.39 13.74 13.10
CA TYR A 637 14.70 12.64 12.18
C TYR A 637 15.78 13.09 11.19
N LYS A 638 17.05 12.76 11.47
CA LYS A 638 18.22 13.02 10.58
C LYS A 638 18.35 14.47 10.05
N ASN A 639 17.76 15.45 10.73
CA ASN A 639 17.60 16.84 10.26
C ASN A 639 16.83 17.00 8.93
N GLU A 640 16.00 16.02 8.59
CA GLU A 640 15.06 16.11 7.47
C GLU A 640 14.02 17.21 7.71
N TYR A 641 13.57 17.80 6.62
CA TYR A 641 12.61 18.90 6.63
C TYR A 641 11.63 18.78 5.47
N ALA A 642 10.51 19.49 5.58
CA ALA A 642 9.56 19.69 4.50
C ALA A 642 9.41 21.19 4.24
N ASP A 643 9.64 21.60 3.00
CA ASP A 643 9.42 22.98 2.55
C ASP A 643 7.97 23.13 2.09
N PHE A 644 7.31 24.22 2.47
CA PHE A 644 5.91 24.48 2.17
C PHE A 644 5.64 25.97 1.97
N LEU A 645 4.62 26.28 1.18
CA LEU A 645 4.14 27.65 1.01
C LEU A 645 3.26 28.04 2.20
N HIS A 646 3.57 29.18 2.83
CA HIS A 646 2.80 29.62 4.00
C HIS A 646 1.31 29.85 3.67
N GLU A 647 1.00 30.29 2.44
CA GLU A 647 -0.38 30.49 1.98
C GLU A 647 -1.15 29.16 1.86
N ALA A 648 -0.47 28.06 1.53
CA ALA A 648 -1.11 26.74 1.38
C ALA A 648 -1.34 26.05 2.72
N HIS A 649 -0.45 26.27 3.69
CA HIS A 649 -0.52 25.69 5.03
C HIS A 649 -0.25 26.75 6.12
N PRO A 650 -1.15 27.73 6.30
CA PRO A 650 -0.97 28.82 7.27
C PRO A 650 -0.93 28.35 8.72
N GLU A 651 -1.51 27.19 9.01
CA GLU A 651 -1.63 26.61 10.35
C GLU A 651 -0.35 25.94 10.87
N ILE A 652 0.63 25.65 10.01
CA ILE A 652 1.85 24.95 10.42
C ILE A 652 2.73 25.86 11.28
N LYS A 653 2.92 25.44 12.52
CA LYS A 653 3.79 26.07 13.53
C LYS A 653 4.52 25.02 14.35
N ILE A 654 5.48 25.44 15.16
CA ILE A 654 6.14 24.57 16.15
C ILE A 654 5.07 23.90 17.02
N GLY A 655 5.14 22.57 17.13
CA GLY A 655 4.16 21.75 17.83
C GLY A 655 3.12 21.06 16.95
N SER A 656 2.99 21.48 15.69
CA SER A 656 2.02 20.86 14.76
C SER A 656 2.42 19.44 14.41
N VAL A 657 1.45 18.60 14.06
CA VAL A 657 1.69 17.30 13.44
C VAL A 657 1.40 17.43 11.94
N VAL A 658 2.31 16.98 11.08
CA VAL A 658 2.18 17.06 9.62
C VAL A 658 2.21 15.67 9.00
N ASP A 659 1.29 15.39 8.09
CA ASP A 659 1.31 14.19 7.25
C ASP A 659 2.12 14.50 6.00
N CYS A 660 3.22 13.78 5.81
CA CYS A 660 4.15 14.04 4.72
C CYS A 660 4.29 12.82 3.81
N ILE A 661 4.44 13.08 2.52
CA ILE A 661 4.71 12.07 1.49
C ILE A 661 6.20 12.12 1.10
N PRO A 662 6.91 10.98 1.11
CA PRO A 662 8.28 10.92 0.64
C PRO A 662 8.30 10.96 -0.90
N ARG A 663 9.05 11.90 -1.44
CA ARG A 663 9.37 12.02 -2.86
C ARG A 663 10.79 11.57 -3.13
N ARG A 664 11.05 11.11 -4.35
CA ARG A 664 12.37 10.62 -4.76
C ARG A 664 12.69 11.06 -6.18
N SER A 665 13.95 11.39 -6.42
CA SER A 665 14.52 11.60 -7.74
C SER A 665 15.20 10.33 -8.26
N ASN A 666 15.51 10.33 -9.56
CA ASN A 666 16.10 9.16 -10.23
C ASN A 666 17.53 8.84 -9.76
N ASP A 667 18.24 9.81 -9.18
CA ASP A 667 19.58 9.66 -8.61
C ASP A 667 19.58 9.11 -7.16
N GLY A 668 18.41 8.84 -6.60
CA GLY A 668 18.24 8.28 -5.27
C GLY A 668 18.09 9.31 -4.15
N ALA A 669 18.18 10.62 -4.44
CA ALA A 669 17.82 11.64 -3.46
C ALA A 669 16.31 11.59 -3.13
N HIS A 670 15.96 12.01 -1.92
CA HIS A 670 14.59 12.03 -1.43
C HIS A 670 14.32 13.31 -0.64
N TRP A 671 13.05 13.71 -0.59
CA TRP A 671 12.57 14.84 0.20
C TRP A 671 11.12 14.59 0.63
N TRP A 672 10.57 15.47 1.46
CA TRP A 672 9.21 15.34 1.99
C TRP A 672 8.34 16.49 1.52
N ASP A 673 7.17 16.18 0.94
CA ASP A 673 6.12 17.17 0.71
C ASP A 673 5.06 17.07 1.81
N VAL A 674 4.56 18.21 2.28
CA VAL A 674 3.43 18.23 3.22
C VAL A 674 2.14 17.96 2.46
N LEU A 675 1.33 17.02 2.96
CA LEU A 675 -0.03 16.79 2.49
C LEU A 675 -1.05 17.55 3.32
N ARG A 676 -0.95 17.45 4.65
CA ARG A 676 -1.86 18.08 5.61
C ARG A 676 -1.18 18.38 6.94
N SER A 677 -1.74 19.35 7.65
CA SER A 677 -1.38 19.70 9.03
C SER A 677 -2.52 19.35 9.99
N PHE A 678 -2.13 19.01 11.20
CA PHE A 678 -3.04 18.71 12.30
C PHE A 678 -2.58 19.44 13.56
N GLU A 679 -3.54 19.75 14.42
CA GLU A 679 -3.23 20.25 15.75
C GLU A 679 -2.47 19.21 16.59
N PRO A 680 -1.65 19.65 17.58
CA PRO A 680 -0.95 18.74 18.46
C PRO A 680 -1.90 17.74 19.13
N GLY A 681 -1.57 16.45 19.08
CA GLY A 681 -2.33 15.38 19.76
C GLY A 681 -3.49 14.77 18.97
N MET A 682 -3.81 15.25 17.76
CA MET A 682 -4.86 14.63 16.93
C MET A 682 -4.44 13.34 16.21
N HIS A 683 -3.15 13.20 15.90
CA HIS A 683 -2.61 12.01 15.25
C HIS A 683 -1.33 11.56 15.95
N SER A 684 -1.12 10.24 15.95
CA SER A 684 0.11 9.63 16.44
C SER A 684 1.25 9.89 15.47
N VAL A 685 2.38 10.38 15.98
CA VAL A 685 3.59 10.65 15.19
C VAL A 685 4.30 9.33 14.89
N ALA A 686 4.83 9.17 13.68
CA ALA A 686 5.55 7.96 13.31
C ALA A 686 6.81 7.76 14.17
N THR A 687 7.18 6.49 14.37
CA THR A 687 8.44 6.12 15.04
C THR A 687 9.62 6.24 14.08
N TYR A 688 10.83 6.30 14.63
CA TYR A 688 12.05 6.31 13.83
C TYR A 688 12.15 5.09 12.90
N GLU A 689 11.80 3.91 13.40
CA GLU A 689 11.87 2.65 12.63
C GLU A 689 10.86 2.62 11.48
N GLU A 690 9.63 3.08 11.70
CA GLU A 690 8.60 3.19 10.65
C GLU A 690 9.07 4.09 9.51
N VAL A 691 9.54 5.29 9.84
CA VAL A 691 10.03 6.26 8.83
C VAL A 691 11.29 5.73 8.15
N ASN A 692 12.22 5.15 8.90
CA ASN A 692 13.45 4.62 8.32
C ASN A 692 13.16 3.43 7.39
N THR A 693 12.21 2.56 7.74
CA THR A 693 11.74 1.47 6.87
C THR A 693 11.09 2.01 5.60
N LEU A 694 10.24 3.03 5.72
CA LEU A 694 9.60 3.70 4.57
C LEU A 694 10.64 4.33 3.62
N VAL A 695 11.72 4.91 4.15
CA VAL A 695 12.80 5.52 3.37
C VAL A 695 13.75 4.47 2.77
N GLN A 696 14.07 3.39 3.48
CA GLN A 696 15.05 2.40 3.03
C GLN A 696 14.44 1.26 2.20
N SER A 697 13.19 0.89 2.45
CA SER A 697 12.49 -0.21 1.77
C SER A 697 11.24 0.33 1.07
N PRO A 698 11.40 1.01 -0.08
CA PRO A 698 10.25 1.52 -0.80
C PRO A 698 9.31 0.38 -1.19
N GLY A 699 8.00 0.68 -1.19
CA GLY A 699 7.00 -0.23 -1.76
C GLY A 699 7.34 -0.59 -3.21
N ILE A 700 6.72 -1.66 -3.70
CA ILE A 700 6.94 -2.08 -5.09
C ILE A 700 6.13 -1.21 -6.05
N SER A 701 6.76 -0.80 -7.15
CA SER A 701 6.13 -0.05 -8.22
C SER A 701 5.02 -0.86 -8.90
N GLN A 702 4.14 -0.18 -9.63
CA GLN A 702 3.11 -0.85 -10.42
C GLN A 702 3.71 -1.82 -11.45
N LYS A 703 4.89 -1.52 -12.02
CA LYS A 703 5.58 -2.42 -12.95
C LYS A 703 6.06 -3.71 -12.26
N GLU A 704 6.68 -3.57 -11.10
CA GLU A 704 7.12 -4.73 -10.28
C GLU A 704 5.91 -5.56 -9.81
N MET A 705 4.80 -4.90 -9.46
CA MET A 705 3.54 -5.58 -9.11
C MET A 705 2.95 -6.36 -10.29
N LEU A 706 2.92 -5.77 -11.49
CA LEU A 706 2.47 -6.46 -12.71
C LEU A 706 3.37 -7.66 -13.06
N TRP A 707 4.68 -7.55 -12.78
CA TRP A 707 5.60 -8.69 -12.90
C TRP A 707 5.23 -9.82 -11.92
N LEU A 708 4.92 -9.50 -10.66
CA LEU A 708 4.48 -10.50 -9.66
C LEU A 708 3.22 -11.25 -10.08
N LEU A 709 2.30 -10.62 -10.81
CA LEU A 709 1.11 -11.32 -11.33
C LEU A 709 1.46 -12.46 -12.30
N ASN A 710 2.63 -12.41 -12.92
CA ASN A 710 3.15 -13.43 -13.83
C ASN A 710 4.17 -14.36 -13.16
N VAL A 711 4.32 -14.31 -11.83
CA VAL A 711 5.37 -15.03 -11.10
C VAL A 711 5.40 -16.53 -11.37
N ARG A 712 4.24 -17.16 -11.60
CA ARG A 712 4.14 -18.59 -11.93
C ARG A 712 4.86 -18.98 -13.22
N ALA A 713 4.98 -18.07 -14.19
CA ALA A 713 5.74 -18.31 -15.42
C ALA A 713 7.26 -18.37 -15.19
N TYR A 714 7.72 -17.89 -14.03
CA TYR A 714 9.11 -17.86 -13.60
C TYR A 714 9.42 -18.89 -12.50
N LEU A 715 8.48 -19.79 -12.22
CA LEU A 715 8.69 -20.90 -11.29
C LEU A 715 9.56 -21.96 -11.98
N CYS A 716 10.76 -22.19 -11.45
CA CYS A 716 11.64 -23.23 -11.97
C CYS A 716 11.04 -24.61 -11.70
N GLU A 717 10.80 -25.40 -12.74
CA GLU A 717 10.26 -26.76 -12.61
C GLU A 717 11.14 -27.67 -11.73
N ARG A 718 12.46 -27.44 -11.75
CA ARG A 718 13.44 -28.34 -11.10
C ARG A 718 13.68 -28.01 -9.63
N CYS A 719 13.85 -26.73 -9.29
CA CYS A 719 14.12 -26.33 -7.90
C CYS A 719 12.89 -25.77 -7.18
N HIS A 720 11.76 -25.61 -7.89
CA HIS A 720 10.51 -25.02 -7.38
C HIS A 720 10.69 -23.64 -6.74
N ARG A 721 11.76 -22.93 -7.10
CA ARG A 721 12.00 -21.53 -6.71
C ARG A 721 11.71 -20.60 -7.87
N VAL A 722 11.20 -19.44 -7.55
CA VAL A 722 10.99 -18.35 -8.52
C VAL A 722 12.35 -17.75 -8.88
N ASN A 723 12.60 -17.60 -10.17
CA ASN A 723 13.77 -16.88 -10.68
C ASN A 723 13.38 -16.31 -12.03
N ASP A 724 13.59 -15.01 -12.26
CA ASP A 724 13.32 -14.36 -13.54
C ASP A 724 14.43 -14.55 -14.57
N VAL A 725 15.60 -15.01 -14.14
CA VAL A 725 16.76 -15.32 -14.97
C VAL A 725 16.80 -16.81 -15.28
N GLY A 726 16.29 -17.17 -16.45
CA GLY A 726 16.13 -18.56 -16.88
C GLY A 726 15.56 -18.62 -18.29
N LYS A 727 15.30 -19.84 -18.77
CA LYS A 727 14.79 -20.09 -20.12
C LYS A 727 13.82 -21.28 -20.10
N ILE A 728 12.87 -21.28 -21.03
CA ILE A 728 12.03 -22.45 -21.28
C ILE A 728 12.89 -23.52 -21.94
N ASN A 729 12.96 -24.70 -21.32
CA ASN A 729 13.59 -25.86 -21.91
C ASN A 729 12.68 -26.38 -23.04
N PRO A 730 13.10 -26.35 -24.31
CA PRO A 730 12.24 -26.74 -25.43
C PRO A 730 11.88 -28.22 -25.43
N ARG A 731 12.66 -29.08 -24.75
CA ARG A 731 12.39 -30.51 -24.65
C ARG A 731 11.26 -30.84 -23.69
N TYR A 732 11.21 -30.13 -22.56
CA TYR A 732 10.21 -30.35 -21.51
C TYR A 732 9.07 -29.34 -21.55
N ASN A 733 9.19 -28.29 -22.38
CA ASN A 733 8.28 -27.15 -22.43
C ASN A 733 8.04 -26.51 -21.05
N ALA A 734 9.09 -26.42 -20.25
CA ALA A 734 9.05 -25.99 -18.85
C ALA A 734 10.17 -24.99 -18.54
N TYR A 735 9.90 -24.04 -17.64
CA TYR A 735 10.85 -22.99 -17.28
C TYR A 735 11.91 -23.50 -16.30
N TRP A 736 13.19 -23.34 -16.63
CA TRP A 736 14.30 -23.68 -15.73
C TRP A 736 15.12 -22.42 -15.43
N CYS A 737 15.52 -22.22 -14.17
CA CYS A 737 16.36 -21.09 -13.76
C CYS A 737 17.82 -21.29 -14.18
N LYS A 738 18.58 -20.20 -14.32
CA LYS A 738 19.99 -20.21 -14.75
C LYS A 738 20.86 -21.19 -13.97
N ASN A 739 20.65 -21.32 -12.66
CA ASN A 739 21.43 -22.25 -11.83
C ASN A 739 21.15 -23.71 -12.20
N CYS A 740 19.87 -24.08 -12.34
CA CYS A 740 19.49 -25.42 -12.78
C CYS A 740 19.94 -25.70 -14.23
N TRP A 741 19.99 -24.69 -15.09
CA TRP A 741 20.59 -24.78 -16.43
C TRP A 741 22.07 -25.16 -16.36
N SER A 742 22.86 -24.44 -15.56
CA SER A 742 24.30 -24.72 -15.39
C SER A 742 24.57 -26.08 -14.76
N GLU A 743 23.79 -26.48 -13.74
CA GLU A 743 23.94 -27.78 -13.07
C GLU A 743 23.70 -28.97 -14.00
N THR A 744 22.81 -28.83 -14.99
CA THR A 744 22.51 -29.90 -15.95
C THR A 744 23.47 -29.91 -17.15
N GLY A 745 24.51 -29.06 -17.16
CA GLY A 745 25.52 -29.01 -18.22
C GLY A 745 25.01 -28.42 -19.54
N HIS A 746 23.93 -27.62 -19.51
CA HIS A 746 23.41 -26.95 -20.69
C HIS A 746 23.93 -25.52 -20.79
N GLY A 747 24.19 -25.05 -22.03
CA GLY A 747 24.63 -23.69 -22.28
C GLY A 747 24.64 -23.32 -23.77
N ASP A 748 25.10 -22.11 -24.06
CA ASP A 748 25.22 -21.58 -25.41
C ASP A 748 26.72 -21.63 -25.82
N CYS A 749 27.03 -22.40 -26.87
CA CYS A 749 28.42 -22.70 -27.26
C CYS A 749 29.09 -21.48 -27.91
N ALA A 750 30.16 -20.98 -27.30
CA ALA A 750 30.92 -19.83 -27.78
C ALA A 750 31.63 -20.07 -29.13
N TYR A 751 31.93 -21.32 -29.49
CA TYR A 751 32.66 -21.65 -30.72
C TYR A 751 31.76 -21.86 -31.94
N CYS A 752 30.72 -22.70 -31.82
CA CYS A 752 29.82 -22.97 -32.96
C CYS A 752 28.55 -22.12 -32.96
N GLY A 753 28.29 -21.34 -31.90
CA GLY A 753 27.08 -20.52 -31.77
C GLY A 753 25.79 -21.32 -31.52
N ARG A 754 25.87 -22.65 -31.40
CA ARG A 754 24.68 -23.46 -31.06
C ARG A 754 24.20 -23.09 -29.66
N ILE A 755 22.93 -22.77 -29.56
CA ILE A 755 22.23 -22.52 -28.30
C ILE A 755 21.68 -23.82 -27.72
N LEU A 756 21.52 -23.90 -26.40
CA LEU A 756 20.85 -25.01 -25.71
C LEU A 756 21.50 -26.39 -25.91
N VAL A 757 22.84 -26.45 -25.88
CA VAL A 757 23.61 -27.68 -26.10
C VAL A 757 24.29 -28.16 -24.82
N LEU A 758 24.53 -29.47 -24.74
CA LEU A 758 25.31 -30.08 -23.65
C LEU A 758 26.79 -29.80 -23.85
N GLY A 759 27.48 -29.50 -22.75
CA GLY A 759 28.85 -29.03 -22.79
C GLY A 759 29.40 -28.62 -21.44
N MET A 760 30.50 -27.87 -21.46
CA MET A 760 31.26 -27.52 -20.27
C MET A 760 31.80 -26.09 -20.38
N PRO A 761 31.89 -25.35 -19.26
CA PRO A 761 32.63 -24.10 -19.22
C PRO A 761 34.15 -24.38 -19.17
N ASP A 762 34.91 -23.55 -19.87
CA ASP A 762 36.37 -23.50 -19.75
C ASP A 762 36.78 -22.83 -18.45
N GLY A 763 37.66 -23.46 -17.66
CA GLY A 763 38.04 -22.99 -16.33
C GLY A 763 38.85 -21.69 -16.29
N ILE A 764 39.28 -21.15 -17.44
CA ILE A 764 40.04 -19.90 -17.53
C ILE A 764 39.16 -18.78 -18.07
N SER A 765 38.52 -19.01 -19.22
CA SER A 765 37.71 -17.98 -19.87
C SER A 765 36.24 -17.96 -19.42
N ASN A 766 35.76 -18.98 -18.70
CA ASN A 766 34.35 -19.21 -18.35
C ASN A 766 33.40 -19.28 -19.56
N PHE A 767 33.92 -19.35 -20.80
CA PHE A 767 33.10 -19.58 -21.98
C PHE A 767 32.59 -21.01 -21.99
N PHE A 768 31.32 -21.19 -22.38
CA PHE A 768 30.69 -22.50 -22.52
C PHE A 768 30.94 -23.06 -23.92
N TYR A 769 31.26 -24.35 -24.00
CA TYR A 769 31.49 -25.04 -25.26
C TYR A 769 30.76 -26.38 -25.25
N CYS A 770 30.11 -26.72 -26.37
CA CYS A 770 29.51 -28.04 -26.51
C CYS A 770 30.56 -29.14 -26.62
N GLU A 771 30.15 -30.38 -26.29
CA GLU A 771 31.03 -31.55 -26.33
C GLU A 771 31.69 -31.74 -27.70
N ASP A 772 30.93 -31.57 -28.80
CA ASP A 772 31.44 -31.67 -30.18
C ASP A 772 32.64 -30.71 -30.41
N CYS A 773 32.47 -29.43 -30.06
CA CYS A 773 33.51 -28.42 -30.28
C CYS A 773 34.72 -28.67 -29.38
N TRP A 774 34.50 -29.10 -28.13
CA TRP A 774 35.59 -29.41 -27.22
C TRP A 774 36.48 -30.54 -27.75
N ASN A 775 35.88 -31.54 -28.40
CA ASN A 775 36.64 -32.62 -29.04
C ASN A 775 37.48 -32.11 -30.22
N VAL A 776 36.93 -31.19 -31.02
CA VAL A 776 37.66 -30.55 -32.14
C VAL A 776 38.89 -29.77 -31.67
N PHE A 777 38.86 -29.14 -30.50
CA PHE A 777 40.02 -28.40 -30.00
C PHE A 777 41.25 -29.30 -29.72
N SER A 778 41.05 -30.61 -29.61
CA SER A 778 42.14 -31.57 -29.39
C SER A 778 42.56 -32.34 -30.64
N SER A 779 41.88 -32.15 -31.78
CA SER A 779 42.19 -32.88 -33.02
C SER A 779 43.40 -32.27 -33.75
N ILE A 780 44.49 -33.03 -33.83
CA ILE A 780 45.71 -32.65 -34.54
C ILE A 780 45.46 -32.67 -36.06
N ASN A 781 46.10 -31.77 -36.80
CA ASN A 781 46.01 -31.74 -38.26
C ASN A 781 46.88 -32.82 -38.91
N THR A 782 46.30 -34.00 -39.12
CA THR A 782 46.95 -35.16 -39.73
C THR A 782 47.23 -35.02 -41.23
N TRP A 783 46.68 -33.99 -41.88
CA TRP A 783 46.83 -33.76 -43.32
C TRP A 783 47.97 -32.80 -43.65
N SER A 784 48.66 -32.27 -42.64
CA SER A 784 49.78 -31.33 -42.81
C SER A 784 50.93 -31.93 -43.62
N GLU A 785 51.38 -31.23 -44.67
CA GLU A 785 52.55 -31.63 -45.45
C GLU A 785 53.85 -31.20 -44.75
N ILE A 786 54.38 -32.12 -43.93
CA ILE A 786 55.63 -31.94 -43.17
C ILE A 786 56.85 -32.07 -44.09
N GLY A 787 57.84 -31.19 -43.92
CA GLY A 787 59.14 -31.28 -44.59
C GLY A 787 59.17 -30.65 -45.98
N TYR A 788 58.04 -30.17 -46.51
CA TYR A 788 58.03 -29.26 -47.64
C TYR A 788 58.24 -27.83 -47.17
N HIS A 789 59.20 -27.15 -47.80
CA HIS A 789 59.59 -25.79 -47.44
C HIS A 789 59.38 -24.85 -48.61
N VAL A 790 58.73 -23.72 -48.34
CA VAL A 790 58.44 -22.71 -49.35
C VAL A 790 59.76 -22.11 -49.87
N PRO A 791 60.01 -22.11 -51.19
CA PRO A 791 61.19 -21.46 -51.73
C PRO A 791 61.12 -19.95 -51.49
N PRO A 792 62.23 -19.30 -51.10
CA PRO A 792 62.26 -17.85 -50.93
C PRO A 792 62.09 -17.13 -52.29
N PRO A 793 61.68 -15.85 -52.31
CA PRO A 793 61.63 -15.04 -53.52
C PRO A 793 62.96 -15.04 -54.30
N PRO A 794 62.96 -14.87 -55.64
CA PRO A 794 64.17 -14.93 -56.48
C PRO A 794 65.28 -13.96 -56.04
N ASP A 795 64.91 -12.78 -55.52
CA ASP A 795 65.82 -11.72 -55.06
C ASP A 795 65.86 -11.59 -53.52
N ALA A 796 65.50 -12.66 -52.79
CA ALA A 796 65.40 -12.62 -51.34
C ALA A 796 66.76 -12.38 -50.66
N THR A 797 66.78 -11.45 -49.71
CA THR A 797 67.89 -11.20 -48.80
C THR A 797 68.21 -12.44 -47.96
N PHE A 798 69.42 -12.51 -47.39
CA PHE A 798 69.80 -13.61 -46.50
C PHE A 798 68.79 -13.82 -45.36
N LYS A 799 68.35 -12.71 -44.73
CA LYS A 799 67.35 -12.72 -43.68
C LYS A 799 66.04 -13.36 -44.15
N GLU A 800 65.53 -12.99 -45.32
CA GLU A 800 64.27 -13.53 -45.87
C GLU A 800 64.38 -15.02 -46.19
N GLN A 801 65.51 -15.47 -46.74
CA GLN A 801 65.79 -16.89 -47.01
C GLN A 801 65.77 -17.70 -45.71
N VAL A 802 66.49 -17.23 -44.69
CA VAL A 802 66.58 -17.89 -43.39
C VAL A 802 65.25 -17.91 -42.65
N MET A 803 64.57 -16.76 -42.57
CA MET A 803 63.31 -16.65 -41.83
C MET A 803 62.21 -17.47 -42.49
N THR A 804 62.10 -17.46 -43.82
CA THR A 804 61.14 -18.32 -44.54
C THR A 804 61.36 -19.80 -44.21
N ARG A 805 62.63 -20.23 -44.17
CA ARG A 805 63.00 -21.60 -43.81
C ARG A 805 62.64 -21.95 -42.36
N CYS A 806 62.97 -21.06 -41.42
CA CYS A 806 62.74 -21.29 -39.99
C CYS A 806 61.25 -21.24 -39.61
N VAL A 807 60.46 -20.39 -40.26
CA VAL A 807 59.00 -20.40 -40.14
C VAL A 807 58.45 -21.78 -40.54
N CYS A 808 58.89 -22.32 -41.68
CA CYS A 808 58.47 -23.66 -42.12
C CYS A 808 58.81 -24.74 -41.10
N LEU A 809 60.04 -24.73 -40.57
CA LEU A 809 60.49 -25.70 -39.55
C LEU A 809 59.69 -25.61 -38.25
N LEU A 810 59.40 -24.39 -37.79
CA LEU A 810 58.61 -24.18 -36.59
C LEU A 810 57.15 -24.63 -36.77
N ILE A 811 56.53 -24.29 -37.90
CA ILE A 811 55.17 -24.74 -38.25
C ILE A 811 55.10 -26.27 -38.32
N ASP A 812 56.09 -26.92 -38.94
CA ASP A 812 56.17 -28.39 -39.02
C ASP A 812 56.29 -29.02 -37.63
N GLN A 813 57.15 -28.44 -36.78
CA GLN A 813 57.34 -28.93 -35.42
C GLN A 813 56.06 -28.85 -34.57
N VAL A 814 55.27 -27.78 -34.73
CA VAL A 814 54.05 -27.61 -33.93
C VAL A 814 52.85 -28.35 -34.51
N SER A 815 52.72 -28.44 -35.84
CA SER A 815 51.53 -29.04 -36.49
C SER A 815 51.42 -30.54 -36.25
N GLN A 816 52.53 -31.20 -35.90
CA GLN A 816 52.52 -32.61 -35.47
C GLN A 816 51.92 -32.84 -34.08
N LYS A 817 51.85 -31.79 -33.24
CA LYS A 817 51.49 -31.92 -31.82
C LYS A 817 50.27 -31.09 -31.42
N PHE A 818 49.90 -30.11 -32.23
CA PHE A 818 48.88 -29.12 -31.92
C PHE A 818 47.90 -28.93 -33.09
N PRO A 819 46.65 -28.55 -32.81
CA PRO A 819 45.67 -28.22 -33.84
C PRO A 819 46.07 -26.93 -34.59
N THR A 820 46.06 -26.96 -35.91
CA THR A 820 46.45 -25.84 -36.79
C THR A 820 45.52 -25.68 -38.01
N ASN A 821 44.27 -26.15 -37.90
CA ASN A 821 43.27 -26.05 -38.98
C ASN A 821 42.62 -24.66 -39.08
N ASP A 822 42.74 -23.84 -38.03
CA ASP A 822 42.12 -22.51 -37.92
C ASP A 822 43.14 -21.52 -37.33
N VAL A 823 43.64 -20.61 -38.18
CA VAL A 823 44.86 -19.84 -37.90
C VAL A 823 44.64 -18.34 -38.10
N LEU A 824 45.09 -17.54 -37.13
CA LEU A 824 45.25 -16.09 -37.25
C LEU A 824 46.73 -15.75 -37.38
N ASP A 825 47.14 -15.11 -38.46
CA ASP A 825 48.54 -14.75 -38.74
C ASP A 825 48.72 -13.23 -38.67
N LEU A 826 49.36 -12.78 -37.59
CA LEU A 826 49.59 -11.37 -37.28
C LEU A 826 50.89 -10.89 -37.94
N CYS A 827 50.83 -9.72 -38.59
CA CYS A 827 51.90 -9.21 -39.45
C CYS A 827 52.24 -10.21 -40.56
N CYS A 828 51.20 -10.61 -41.30
CA CYS A 828 51.24 -11.69 -42.28
C CYS A 828 52.12 -11.37 -43.51
N GLY A 829 52.58 -12.42 -44.21
CA GLY A 829 53.40 -12.26 -45.41
C GLY A 829 53.25 -13.41 -46.40
N GLY A 830 53.61 -13.16 -47.67
CA GLY A 830 53.33 -14.08 -48.79
C GLY A 830 53.99 -15.46 -48.68
N SER A 831 55.19 -15.57 -48.11
CA SER A 831 55.85 -16.86 -47.90
C SER A 831 55.27 -17.67 -46.73
N VAL A 832 54.69 -16.99 -45.73
CA VAL A 832 54.07 -17.61 -44.55
C VAL A 832 52.72 -18.22 -44.91
N VAL A 833 51.87 -17.50 -45.65
CA VAL A 833 50.55 -18.01 -46.06
C VAL A 833 50.66 -19.28 -46.92
N ARG A 834 51.68 -19.38 -47.78
CA ARG A 834 51.96 -20.59 -48.57
C ARG A 834 52.23 -21.79 -47.66
N LYS A 835 52.95 -21.60 -46.56
CA LYS A 835 53.19 -22.69 -45.61
C LYS A 835 51.90 -23.12 -44.91
N TRP A 836 51.01 -22.19 -44.57
CA TRP A 836 49.70 -22.54 -44.01
C TRP A 836 48.80 -23.27 -45.02
N MET A 837 48.85 -22.94 -46.31
CA MET A 837 48.16 -23.69 -47.38
C MET A 837 48.69 -25.14 -47.50
N LEU A 838 50.01 -25.32 -47.48
CA LEU A 838 50.64 -26.66 -47.48
C LEU A 838 50.39 -27.43 -46.18
N ASN A 839 50.25 -26.72 -45.06
CA ASN A 839 49.82 -27.30 -43.80
C ASN A 839 48.36 -27.79 -43.85
N LYS A 840 47.62 -27.55 -44.94
CA LYS A 840 46.21 -27.91 -45.08
C LYS A 840 45.29 -27.21 -44.06
N THR A 841 45.62 -25.97 -43.71
CA THR A 841 44.78 -25.14 -42.86
C THR A 841 43.45 -24.82 -43.56
N MET A 842 42.33 -25.03 -42.86
CA MET A 842 40.97 -24.88 -43.42
C MET A 842 40.45 -23.44 -43.32
N SER A 843 40.86 -22.71 -42.28
CA SER A 843 40.51 -21.32 -42.02
C SER A 843 41.77 -20.54 -41.71
N TYR A 844 42.03 -19.48 -42.47
CA TYR A 844 43.19 -18.61 -42.30
C TYR A 844 42.75 -17.15 -42.35
N VAL A 845 43.16 -16.38 -41.35
CA VAL A 845 42.99 -14.93 -41.31
C VAL A 845 44.36 -14.27 -41.20
N GLY A 846 44.81 -13.62 -42.27
CA GLY A 846 46.03 -12.83 -42.28
C GLY A 846 45.76 -11.36 -41.94
N VAL A 847 46.61 -10.75 -41.12
CA VAL A 847 46.46 -9.34 -40.73
C VAL A 847 47.78 -8.62 -40.93
N ASP A 848 47.75 -7.49 -41.63
CA ASP A 848 48.89 -6.58 -41.69
C ASP A 848 48.43 -5.11 -41.71
N LEU A 849 49.26 -4.20 -41.21
CA LEU A 849 48.95 -2.76 -41.23
C LEU A 849 49.18 -2.15 -42.63
N ASN A 850 50.03 -2.76 -43.44
CA ASN A 850 50.42 -2.26 -44.76
C ASN A 850 49.55 -2.88 -45.87
N ALA A 851 48.70 -2.05 -46.48
CA ALA A 851 47.82 -2.45 -47.58
C ALA A 851 48.54 -3.09 -48.78
N SER A 852 49.80 -2.72 -49.05
CA SER A 852 50.59 -3.34 -50.12
C SER A 852 50.97 -4.80 -49.83
N ILE A 853 51.25 -5.12 -48.56
CA ILE A 853 51.51 -6.49 -48.11
C ILE A 853 50.22 -7.30 -48.22
N VAL A 854 49.10 -6.75 -47.74
CA VAL A 854 47.78 -7.38 -47.86
C VAL A 854 47.45 -7.73 -49.31
N GLY A 855 47.65 -6.78 -50.24
CA GLY A 855 47.45 -7.02 -51.68
C GLY A 855 48.34 -8.15 -52.22
N SER A 856 49.61 -8.19 -51.84
CA SER A 856 50.55 -9.23 -52.25
C SER A 856 50.20 -10.62 -51.70
N VAL A 857 49.72 -10.70 -50.45
CA VAL A 857 49.27 -11.96 -49.85
C VAL A 857 47.99 -12.46 -50.53
N LEU A 858 47.02 -11.58 -50.81
CA LEU A 858 45.80 -11.92 -51.55
C LEU A 858 46.10 -12.42 -52.97
N GLU A 859 47.04 -11.78 -53.67
CA GLU A 859 47.52 -12.25 -54.97
C GLU A 859 48.19 -13.62 -54.86
N THR A 860 48.98 -13.84 -53.80
CA THR A 860 49.61 -15.13 -53.53
C THR A 860 48.58 -16.23 -53.29
N ILE A 861 47.52 -15.96 -52.52
CA ILE A 861 46.42 -16.91 -52.28
C ILE A 861 45.68 -17.20 -53.58
N SER A 862 45.33 -16.16 -54.35
CA SER A 862 44.54 -16.30 -55.58
C SER A 862 45.23 -17.11 -56.67
N ASN A 863 46.57 -17.06 -56.71
CA ASN A 863 47.39 -17.74 -57.72
C ASN A 863 47.99 -19.08 -57.24
N SER A 864 47.72 -19.51 -56.01
CA SER A 864 48.35 -20.68 -55.41
C SER A 864 47.61 -21.98 -55.77
N PRO A 865 48.28 -22.96 -56.41
CA PRO A 865 47.69 -24.29 -56.64
C PRO A 865 47.55 -25.12 -55.36
N GLU A 866 48.18 -24.70 -54.26
CA GLU A 866 48.15 -25.38 -52.96
C GLU A 866 46.85 -25.15 -52.16
N LEU A 867 45.98 -24.24 -52.62
CA LEU A 867 44.73 -23.91 -51.95
C LEU A 867 43.75 -25.10 -51.97
N ILE A 868 43.24 -25.46 -50.79
CA ILE A 868 42.30 -26.58 -50.65
C ILE A 868 40.88 -26.13 -51.07
N PRO A 869 40.12 -26.98 -51.78
CA PRO A 869 38.71 -26.72 -52.04
C PRO A 869 37.92 -26.50 -50.73
N ASN A 870 37.14 -25.42 -50.67
CA ASN A 870 36.32 -25.00 -49.52
C ASN A 870 37.07 -24.45 -48.30
N ALA A 871 38.39 -24.23 -48.38
CA ALA A 871 39.10 -23.49 -47.34
C ALA A 871 38.79 -21.98 -47.42
N GLN A 872 38.78 -21.32 -46.26
CA GLN A 872 38.51 -19.89 -46.12
C GLN A 872 39.81 -19.17 -45.80
N TYR A 873 40.22 -18.26 -46.68
CA TYR A 873 41.45 -17.47 -46.55
C TYR A 873 41.11 -16.01 -46.71
N ASP A 874 41.11 -15.29 -45.60
CA ASP A 874 40.84 -13.85 -45.55
C ASP A 874 42.12 -13.09 -45.16
N VAL A 875 42.33 -11.93 -45.77
CA VAL A 875 43.47 -11.06 -45.42
C VAL A 875 42.95 -9.64 -45.24
N ILE A 876 43.30 -9.01 -44.11
CA ILE A 876 42.78 -7.71 -43.74
C ILE A 876 43.88 -6.70 -43.43
N CYS A 877 43.61 -5.45 -43.84
CA CYS A 877 44.45 -4.31 -43.54
C CYS A 877 44.00 -3.69 -42.21
N ALA A 878 44.68 -4.00 -41.11
CA ALA A 878 44.32 -3.53 -39.77
C ALA A 878 45.52 -3.48 -38.81
N ASP A 879 45.44 -2.64 -37.78
CA ASP A 879 46.40 -2.64 -36.67
C ASP A 879 46.06 -3.74 -35.66
N ALA A 880 46.72 -4.88 -35.76
CA ALA A 880 46.58 -6.03 -34.84
C ALA A 880 46.92 -5.71 -33.37
N PHE A 881 47.58 -4.58 -33.10
CA PHE A 881 48.01 -4.17 -31.77
C PHE A 881 47.15 -3.04 -31.19
N SER A 882 46.05 -2.69 -31.85
CA SER A 882 45.02 -1.77 -31.35
C SER A 882 43.99 -2.50 -30.47
N GLU A 883 43.39 -1.80 -29.51
CA GLU A 883 42.35 -2.38 -28.62
C GLU A 883 41.07 -2.75 -29.41
N ASP A 884 40.73 -1.95 -30.42
CA ASP A 884 39.53 -2.14 -31.23
C ASP A 884 39.61 -3.37 -32.16
N PHE A 885 40.81 -3.80 -32.54
CA PHE A 885 41.00 -4.91 -33.47
C PHE A 885 40.35 -6.20 -32.95
N TRP A 886 40.65 -6.56 -31.71
CA TRP A 886 40.21 -7.80 -31.09
C TRP A 886 38.72 -7.80 -30.73
N THR A 887 38.15 -6.62 -30.45
CA THR A 887 36.75 -6.49 -29.99
C THR A 887 35.76 -6.17 -31.11
N SER A 888 36.22 -5.59 -32.22
CA SER A 888 35.31 -5.05 -33.26
C SER A 888 35.65 -5.45 -34.70
N THR A 889 36.92 -5.78 -35.00
CA THR A 889 37.37 -6.11 -36.36
C THR A 889 37.42 -7.61 -36.58
N VAL A 890 38.23 -8.34 -35.80
CA VAL A 890 38.44 -9.78 -36.03
C VAL A 890 37.16 -10.60 -35.83
N ILE A 891 36.33 -10.22 -34.85
CA ILE A 891 35.07 -10.90 -34.53
C ILE A 891 34.05 -10.84 -35.69
N LYS A 892 34.11 -9.82 -36.55
CA LYS A 892 33.19 -9.70 -37.70
C LYS A 892 33.55 -10.66 -38.84
N ILE A 893 34.83 -11.00 -38.96
CA ILE A 893 35.37 -11.81 -40.06
C ILE A 893 35.36 -13.26 -39.65
N HIS A 894 35.83 -13.52 -38.44
CA HIS A 894 35.85 -14.85 -37.85
C HIS A 894 35.20 -14.76 -36.45
N PRO A 895 33.89 -15.01 -36.32
CA PRO A 895 33.17 -14.89 -35.05
C PRO A 895 33.56 -15.96 -34.02
N ARG A 896 34.59 -16.77 -34.31
CA ARG A 896 35.07 -17.87 -33.47
C ARG A 896 36.50 -17.60 -33.00
N GLN A 897 36.90 -18.34 -31.97
CA GLN A 897 38.29 -18.43 -31.53
C GLN A 897 39.15 -19.27 -32.48
N PHE A 898 40.46 -19.07 -32.46
CA PHE A 898 41.45 -19.73 -33.32
C PHE A 898 42.13 -20.90 -32.62
N GLN A 899 42.56 -21.89 -33.41
CA GLN A 899 43.40 -22.99 -32.93
C GLN A 899 44.86 -22.58 -32.79
N ALA A 900 45.35 -21.76 -33.72
CA ALA A 900 46.68 -21.17 -33.62
C ALA A 900 46.65 -19.67 -33.96
N ILE A 901 47.48 -18.91 -33.26
CA ILE A 901 47.78 -17.51 -33.56
C ILE A 901 49.29 -17.42 -33.82
N ALA A 902 49.68 -16.90 -34.98
CA ALA A 902 51.07 -16.75 -35.37
C ALA A 902 51.47 -15.28 -35.41
N CYS A 903 52.71 -14.97 -35.03
CA CYS A 903 53.29 -13.63 -35.18
C CYS A 903 54.80 -13.77 -35.40
N PHE A 904 55.19 -13.99 -36.66
CA PHE A 904 56.59 -14.22 -37.02
C PHE A 904 57.37 -12.91 -37.23
N SER A 905 56.68 -11.79 -37.36
CA SER A 905 57.24 -10.45 -37.49
C SER A 905 56.41 -9.43 -36.69
N GLY A 906 56.97 -8.25 -36.42
CA GLY A 906 56.20 -7.13 -35.85
C GLY A 906 55.81 -7.23 -34.36
N LEU A 907 56.07 -8.35 -33.67
CA LEU A 907 55.66 -8.53 -32.25
C LEU A 907 56.11 -7.40 -31.31
N TYR A 908 57.24 -6.73 -31.60
CA TYR A 908 57.75 -5.60 -30.82
C TYR A 908 56.78 -4.41 -30.78
N HIS A 909 55.81 -4.30 -31.69
CA HIS A 909 54.76 -3.27 -31.63
C HIS A 909 53.80 -3.42 -30.44
N ALA A 910 53.71 -4.61 -29.83
CA ALA A 910 52.91 -4.87 -28.64
C ALA A 910 53.59 -4.45 -27.32
N PHE A 911 54.92 -4.29 -27.30
CA PHE A 911 55.72 -4.12 -26.06
C PHE A 911 56.19 -2.69 -25.82
N PHE A 912 55.46 -1.71 -26.35
CA PHE A 912 55.77 -0.28 -26.19
C PHE A 912 55.71 0.18 -24.74
N ASP A 913 54.82 -0.41 -23.95
CA ASP A 913 54.69 -0.29 -22.50
C ASP A 913 54.05 -1.56 -21.94
N GLU A 914 54.01 -1.68 -20.61
CA GLU A 914 53.47 -2.86 -19.92
C GLU A 914 51.97 -3.04 -20.11
N VAL A 915 51.19 -1.96 -20.16
CA VAL A 915 49.73 -2.02 -20.29
C VAL A 915 49.36 -2.60 -21.65
N LYS A 916 49.98 -2.07 -22.72
CA LYS A 916 49.77 -2.55 -24.09
C LYS A 916 50.20 -4.01 -24.24
N ALA A 917 51.33 -4.39 -23.65
CA ALA A 917 51.80 -5.78 -23.70
C ALA A 917 50.82 -6.74 -23.02
N ARG A 918 50.36 -6.40 -21.80
CA ARG A 918 49.37 -7.19 -21.06
C ARG A 918 48.05 -7.31 -21.81
N HIS A 919 47.54 -6.20 -22.35
CA HIS A 919 46.31 -6.19 -23.12
C HIS A 919 46.40 -7.08 -24.37
N PHE A 920 47.50 -6.98 -25.12
CA PHE A 920 47.74 -7.82 -26.29
C PHE A 920 47.79 -9.31 -25.94
N ILE A 921 48.56 -9.69 -24.90
CA ILE A 921 48.66 -11.09 -24.48
C ILE A 921 47.32 -11.63 -23.95
N ALA A 922 46.56 -10.82 -23.21
CA ALA A 922 45.20 -11.17 -22.78
C ALA A 922 44.27 -11.41 -23.97
N SER A 923 44.39 -10.57 -25.00
CA SER A 923 43.58 -10.69 -26.23
C SER A 923 43.91 -11.93 -27.02
N VAL A 924 45.20 -12.25 -27.18
CA VAL A 924 45.67 -13.51 -27.77
C VAL A 924 45.15 -14.71 -26.99
N ALA A 925 45.24 -14.69 -25.66
CA ALA A 925 44.72 -15.77 -24.81
C ALA A 925 43.20 -15.94 -24.95
N ASN A 926 42.44 -14.84 -25.03
CA ASN A 926 40.98 -14.88 -25.22
C ASN A 926 40.58 -15.34 -26.62
N ALA A 927 41.36 -15.00 -27.65
CA ALA A 927 41.12 -15.39 -29.03
C ALA A 927 41.50 -16.86 -29.31
N LEU A 928 42.29 -17.51 -28.46
CA LEU A 928 42.62 -18.92 -28.58
C LEU A 928 41.53 -19.84 -27.98
N VAL A 929 41.25 -20.95 -28.67
CA VAL A 929 40.48 -22.06 -28.09
C VAL A 929 41.26 -22.71 -26.93
N PRO A 930 40.58 -23.37 -25.97
CA PRO A 930 41.27 -24.19 -24.97
C PRO A 930 42.23 -25.20 -25.61
N GLY A 931 43.51 -25.17 -25.21
CA GLY A 931 44.55 -26.01 -25.81
C GLY A 931 45.22 -25.45 -27.07
N GLY A 932 44.76 -24.31 -27.59
CA GLY A 932 45.31 -23.63 -28.76
C GLY A 932 46.71 -23.05 -28.55
N LEU A 933 47.35 -22.59 -29.64
CA LEU A 933 48.78 -22.27 -29.67
C LEU A 933 49.07 -20.83 -30.15
N PHE A 934 49.87 -20.07 -29.41
CA PHE A 934 50.45 -18.81 -29.86
C PHE A 934 51.94 -19.00 -30.18
N LEU A 935 52.39 -18.72 -31.41
CA LEU A 935 53.77 -18.96 -31.83
C LEU A 935 54.36 -17.83 -32.66
N GLY A 936 55.69 -17.74 -32.70
CA GLY A 936 56.36 -16.70 -33.46
C GLY A 936 57.85 -16.63 -33.24
N PHE A 937 58.43 -15.49 -33.62
CA PHE A 937 59.83 -15.15 -33.35
C PHE A 937 59.94 -13.86 -32.53
N VAL A 938 60.94 -13.83 -31.65
CA VAL A 938 61.28 -12.69 -30.82
C VAL A 938 62.77 -12.40 -30.93
N LEU A 939 63.13 -11.12 -30.88
CA LEU A 939 64.52 -10.68 -30.82
C LEU A 939 64.96 -10.59 -29.36
N ASP A 940 65.98 -11.35 -28.99
CA ASP A 940 66.59 -11.33 -27.66
C ASP A 940 67.41 -10.05 -27.48
N ALA A 941 66.72 -9.04 -26.97
CA ALA A 941 67.28 -7.74 -26.67
C ALA A 941 68.44 -7.80 -25.66
N SER A 942 68.43 -8.77 -24.74
CA SER A 942 69.50 -8.95 -23.74
C SER A 942 70.79 -9.44 -24.41
N ALA A 943 70.67 -10.35 -25.37
CA ALA A 943 71.81 -10.81 -26.17
C ALA A 943 72.46 -9.67 -26.96
N LEU A 944 71.65 -8.77 -27.54
CA LEU A 944 72.14 -7.59 -28.26
C LEU A 944 72.71 -6.52 -27.33
N TYR A 945 72.05 -6.24 -26.20
CA TYR A 945 72.50 -5.26 -25.22
C TYR A 945 73.89 -5.59 -24.65
N SER A 946 74.19 -6.88 -24.47
CA SER A 946 75.49 -7.36 -23.98
C SER A 946 76.68 -6.98 -24.88
N LYS A 947 76.43 -6.56 -26.13
CA LYS A 947 77.45 -6.13 -27.10
C LYS A 947 77.90 -4.68 -26.92
N GLY A 948 77.19 -3.90 -26.10
CA GLY A 948 77.49 -2.49 -25.82
C GLY A 948 76.50 -1.50 -26.44
N ALA A 949 76.65 -0.22 -26.10
CA ALA A 949 75.70 0.84 -26.48
C ALA A 949 75.61 1.10 -27.99
N LYS A 950 76.71 0.91 -28.73
CA LYS A 950 76.74 0.90 -30.19
C LYS A 950 77.55 -0.30 -30.66
N TYR A 951 76.94 -1.13 -31.50
CA TYR A 951 77.60 -2.31 -32.07
C TYR A 951 77.19 -2.45 -33.53
N ALA A 952 78.14 -2.78 -34.40
CA ALA A 952 77.88 -3.01 -35.82
C ALA A 952 78.81 -4.11 -36.35
N ASN A 953 78.27 -4.95 -37.22
CA ASN A 953 79.02 -5.89 -38.06
C ASN A 953 78.52 -5.82 -39.51
N SER A 954 78.95 -6.74 -40.37
CA SER A 954 78.57 -6.73 -41.79
C SER A 954 77.10 -7.10 -42.08
N VAL A 955 76.32 -7.47 -41.05
CA VAL A 955 74.92 -7.95 -41.18
C VAL A 955 73.95 -7.02 -40.46
N PHE A 956 74.32 -6.52 -39.27
CA PHE A 956 73.44 -5.67 -38.48
C PHE A 956 74.18 -4.62 -37.66
N CYS A 957 73.44 -3.56 -37.31
CA CYS A 957 73.87 -2.50 -36.41
C CYS A 957 72.81 -2.29 -35.33
N THR A 958 73.23 -2.08 -34.08
CA THR A 958 72.36 -1.73 -32.95
C THR A 958 72.85 -0.48 -32.23
N GLU A 959 71.93 0.42 -31.89
CA GLU A 959 72.21 1.61 -31.08
C GLU A 959 71.23 1.72 -29.90
N TRP A 960 71.78 1.85 -28.70
CA TRP A 960 71.05 2.03 -27.45
C TRP A 960 71.25 3.45 -26.93
N LYS A 961 70.20 4.06 -26.38
CA LYS A 961 70.31 5.37 -25.70
C LYS A 961 71.07 5.21 -24.38
N GLU A 962 71.80 6.24 -23.97
CA GLU A 962 72.54 6.23 -22.71
C GLU A 962 71.61 5.97 -21.51
N GLY A 963 71.99 5.08 -20.60
CA GLY A 963 71.15 4.65 -19.47
C GLY A 963 70.03 3.67 -19.80
N SER A 964 69.87 3.25 -21.07
CA SER A 964 68.88 2.22 -21.45
C SER A 964 69.21 0.87 -20.80
N VAL A 965 68.16 0.13 -20.44
CA VAL A 965 68.24 -1.24 -19.94
C VAL A 965 67.26 -2.13 -20.73
N PRO A 966 67.52 -3.44 -20.88
CA PRO A 966 66.65 -4.35 -21.63
C PRO A 966 65.37 -4.68 -20.82
N ARG A 967 64.48 -3.70 -20.67
CA ARG A 967 63.19 -3.80 -19.96
C ARG A 967 62.04 -3.35 -20.87
N VAL A 968 60.82 -3.84 -20.59
CA VAL A 968 59.60 -3.39 -21.27
C VAL A 968 59.45 -1.86 -21.13
N GLY A 969 58.94 -1.20 -22.16
CA GLY A 969 58.87 0.26 -22.21
C GLY A 969 60.09 0.95 -22.84
N GLN A 970 61.24 0.26 -22.92
CA GLN A 970 62.46 0.77 -23.54
C GLN A 970 62.55 0.43 -25.01
N ARG A 971 63.38 1.17 -25.74
CA ARG A 971 63.59 1.00 -27.18
C ARG A 971 65.06 1.07 -27.55
N PHE A 972 65.40 0.41 -28.64
CA PHE A 972 66.72 0.52 -29.27
C PHE A 972 66.56 0.52 -30.78
N SER A 973 67.55 1.08 -31.45
CA SER A 973 67.56 1.16 -32.90
C SER A 973 68.32 -0.04 -33.48
N ILE A 974 67.76 -0.71 -34.47
CA ILE A 974 68.40 -1.82 -35.18
C ILE A 974 68.30 -1.62 -36.69
N SER A 975 69.35 -2.03 -37.41
CA SER A 975 69.38 -2.14 -38.87
C SER A 975 69.86 -3.55 -39.21
N VAL A 976 69.16 -4.22 -40.13
CA VAL A 976 69.56 -5.49 -40.74
C VAL A 976 69.30 -5.33 -42.22
N ASP A 977 70.35 -5.27 -43.04
CA ASP A 977 70.26 -5.09 -44.49
C ASP A 977 69.35 -3.91 -44.93
N GLY A 978 69.38 -2.77 -44.22
CA GLY A 978 68.48 -1.63 -44.49
C GLY A 978 68.65 -0.42 -43.57
N PRO A 979 67.71 0.54 -43.56
CA PRO A 979 67.77 1.70 -42.67
C PRO A 979 67.58 1.32 -41.20
N LEU A 980 68.20 2.10 -40.33
CA LEU A 980 68.07 1.97 -38.87
C LEU A 980 66.64 2.33 -38.45
N HIS A 981 65.97 1.45 -37.69
CA HIS A 981 64.62 1.67 -37.17
C HIS A 981 64.53 1.32 -35.69
N GLU A 982 63.70 2.04 -34.95
CA GLU A 982 63.52 1.88 -33.50
C GLU A 982 62.51 0.76 -33.21
N VAL A 983 62.89 -0.20 -32.36
CA VAL A 983 62.03 -1.33 -31.93
C VAL A 983 61.92 -1.37 -30.40
N ALA A 984 60.78 -1.83 -29.90
CA ALA A 984 60.59 -2.01 -28.46
C ALA A 984 61.30 -3.27 -27.96
N VAL A 985 61.79 -3.20 -26.72
CA VAL A 985 62.42 -4.33 -26.05
C VAL A 985 61.37 -5.34 -25.60
N ILE A 986 61.57 -6.62 -25.91
CA ILE A 986 60.77 -7.74 -25.40
C ILE A 986 61.63 -8.56 -24.42
N PRO A 987 61.53 -8.33 -23.09
CA PRO A 987 62.22 -9.18 -22.13
C PRO A 987 61.53 -10.55 -22.07
N ILE A 988 62.29 -11.62 -22.28
CA ILE A 988 61.76 -13.00 -22.32
C ILE A 988 61.07 -13.37 -21.00
N ASP A 989 61.69 -13.05 -19.86
CA ASP A 989 61.14 -13.37 -18.54
C ASP A 989 59.80 -12.67 -18.30
N PHE A 990 59.68 -11.41 -18.72
CA PHE A 990 58.42 -10.66 -18.66
C PHE A 990 57.37 -11.27 -19.58
N PHE A 991 57.74 -11.61 -20.82
CA PHE A 991 56.81 -12.22 -21.77
C PHE A 991 56.26 -13.55 -21.25
N VAL A 992 57.11 -14.42 -20.68
CA VAL A 992 56.70 -15.69 -20.08
C VAL A 992 55.83 -15.47 -18.84
N ALA A 993 56.18 -14.52 -17.97
CA ALA A 993 55.40 -14.22 -16.76
C ALA A 993 53.99 -13.74 -17.12
N VAL A 994 53.87 -12.74 -18.01
CA VAL A 994 52.57 -12.19 -18.43
C VAL A 994 51.75 -13.24 -19.19
N ALA A 995 52.37 -14.06 -20.04
CA ALA A 995 51.68 -15.18 -20.68
C ALA A 995 51.07 -16.14 -19.64
N SER A 996 51.83 -16.49 -18.60
CA SER A 996 51.35 -17.38 -17.54
C SER A 996 50.17 -16.80 -16.75
N GLU A 997 50.10 -15.47 -16.55
CA GLU A 997 48.96 -14.82 -15.87
C GLU A 997 47.63 -15.04 -16.62
N TYR A 998 47.68 -15.16 -17.95
CA TYR A 998 46.52 -15.40 -18.81
C TYR A 998 46.37 -16.88 -19.23
N GLY A 999 47.00 -17.81 -18.50
CA GLY A 999 46.85 -19.24 -18.73
C GLY A 999 47.58 -19.76 -19.98
N LEU A 1000 48.58 -19.04 -20.47
CA LEU A 1000 49.45 -19.48 -21.57
C LEU A 1000 50.75 -20.10 -21.01
N LYS A 1001 50.99 -21.37 -21.31
CA LYS A 1001 52.18 -22.12 -20.88
C LYS A 1001 53.20 -22.25 -22.00
N VAL A 1002 54.47 -21.97 -21.70
CA VAL A 1002 55.56 -22.09 -22.68
C VAL A 1002 55.75 -23.53 -23.16
N VAL A 1003 55.94 -23.71 -24.47
CA VAL A 1003 56.27 -24.98 -25.10
C VAL A 1003 57.78 -25.03 -25.34
N LEU A 1004 58.52 -25.52 -24.34
CA LEU A 1004 59.99 -25.46 -24.29
C LEU A 1004 60.68 -26.02 -25.54
N GLU A 1005 60.13 -27.08 -26.14
CA GLU A 1005 60.71 -27.72 -27.33
C GLU A 1005 60.71 -26.80 -28.55
N ALA A 1006 59.74 -25.88 -28.65
CA ALA A 1006 59.58 -24.93 -29.74
C ALA A 1006 60.39 -23.63 -29.50
N CYS A 1007 61.05 -23.49 -28.35
CA CYS A 1007 61.82 -22.30 -28.00
C CYS A 1007 63.31 -22.51 -28.31
N GLN A 1008 63.70 -22.21 -29.55
CA GLN A 1008 65.07 -22.38 -30.05
C GLN A 1008 65.60 -21.09 -30.68
N THR A 1009 66.92 -20.87 -30.66
CA THR A 1009 67.52 -19.82 -31.49
C THR A 1009 67.33 -20.16 -32.97
N VAL A 1010 67.22 -19.14 -33.82
CA VAL A 1010 67.13 -19.35 -35.28
C VAL A 1010 68.33 -20.12 -35.79
N ARG A 1011 69.53 -19.87 -35.24
CA ARG A 1011 70.72 -20.69 -35.49
C ARG A 1011 70.48 -22.17 -35.18
N GLY A 1012 69.92 -22.47 -34.01
CA GLY A 1012 69.64 -23.84 -33.58
C GLY A 1012 68.62 -24.56 -34.48
N LEU A 1013 67.63 -23.84 -35.01
CA LEU A 1013 66.67 -24.39 -35.97
C LEU A 1013 67.35 -24.78 -37.29
N ILE A 1014 68.21 -23.91 -37.82
CA ILE A 1014 68.89 -24.15 -39.10
C ILE A 1014 69.97 -25.23 -38.98
N GLU A 1015 70.76 -25.24 -37.91
CA GLU A 1015 71.81 -26.25 -37.71
C GLU A 1015 71.24 -27.67 -37.56
N ARG A 1016 69.95 -27.80 -37.23
CA ARG A 1016 69.22 -29.08 -37.16
C ARG A 1016 68.56 -29.50 -38.47
N ASP A 1017 68.53 -28.61 -39.46
CA ASP A 1017 67.92 -28.88 -40.76
C ASP A 1017 68.95 -29.53 -41.71
N ALA A 1018 68.77 -30.83 -41.96
CA ALA A 1018 69.64 -31.61 -42.82
C ALA A 1018 69.70 -31.10 -44.27
N ASN A 1019 68.70 -30.34 -44.70
CA ASN A 1019 68.61 -29.80 -46.06
C ASN A 1019 69.22 -28.40 -46.19
N TRP A 1020 69.75 -27.82 -45.11
CA TRP A 1020 70.41 -26.52 -45.15
C TRP A 1020 71.90 -26.66 -45.46
N THR A 1021 72.30 -26.27 -46.66
CA THR A 1021 73.68 -26.47 -47.17
C THR A 1021 74.57 -25.24 -47.05
N ARG A 1022 74.01 -24.04 -46.83
CA ARG A 1022 74.78 -22.79 -46.73
C ARG A 1022 75.38 -22.63 -45.34
N VAL A 1023 76.71 -22.51 -45.24
CA VAL A 1023 77.36 -22.21 -43.96
C VAL A 1023 77.26 -20.70 -43.67
N PRO A 1024 76.63 -20.26 -42.56
CA PRO A 1024 76.55 -18.84 -42.25
C PRO A 1024 77.91 -18.26 -41.83
N SER A 1025 78.18 -17.01 -42.21
CA SER A 1025 79.37 -16.25 -41.77
C SER A 1025 79.35 -16.00 -40.26
N ALA A 1026 80.49 -15.57 -39.69
CA ALA A 1026 80.55 -15.25 -38.26
C ALA A 1026 79.55 -14.14 -37.86
N ALA A 1027 79.44 -13.09 -38.68
CA ALA A 1027 78.49 -11.99 -38.45
C ALA A 1027 77.02 -12.46 -38.56
N GLU A 1028 76.72 -13.34 -39.51
CA GLU A 1028 75.38 -13.93 -39.67
C GLU A 1028 75.03 -14.80 -38.45
N LYS A 1029 75.95 -15.64 -37.98
CA LYS A 1029 75.74 -16.48 -36.79
C LYS A 1029 75.37 -15.66 -35.55
N GLU A 1030 75.98 -14.49 -35.36
CA GLU A 1030 75.64 -13.61 -34.24
C GLU A 1030 74.20 -13.11 -34.30
N TYR A 1031 73.74 -12.67 -35.46
CA TYR A 1031 72.34 -12.25 -35.66
C TYR A 1031 71.36 -13.42 -35.45
N LEU A 1032 71.67 -14.59 -35.99
CA LEU A 1032 70.84 -15.79 -35.84
C LEU A 1032 70.77 -16.34 -34.41
N CYS A 1033 71.77 -16.05 -33.56
CA CYS A 1033 71.73 -16.35 -32.13
C CYS A 1033 70.81 -15.39 -31.35
N ALA A 1034 70.66 -14.15 -31.83
CA ALA A 1034 69.82 -13.15 -31.18
C ALA A 1034 68.32 -13.35 -31.46
N LEU A 1035 67.95 -14.01 -32.57
CA LEU A 1035 66.56 -14.36 -32.84
C LEU A 1035 66.18 -15.69 -32.20
N LYS A 1036 65.04 -15.73 -31.52
CA LYS A 1036 64.49 -16.92 -30.86
C LYS A 1036 63.07 -17.19 -31.33
N SER A 1037 62.76 -18.45 -31.56
CA SER A 1037 61.38 -18.93 -31.69
C SER A 1037 60.73 -19.00 -30.31
N PHE A 1038 59.41 -18.84 -30.27
CA PHE A 1038 58.60 -19.11 -29.09
C PHE A 1038 57.32 -19.83 -29.48
N ALA A 1039 56.78 -20.59 -28.54
CA ALA A 1039 55.39 -21.01 -28.60
C ALA A 1039 54.79 -21.11 -27.18
N PHE A 1040 53.52 -20.73 -27.05
CA PHE A 1040 52.74 -20.82 -25.84
C PHE A 1040 51.44 -21.59 -26.11
N LYS A 1041 51.12 -22.54 -25.24
CA LYS A 1041 49.86 -23.30 -25.28
C LYS A 1041 48.90 -22.73 -24.26
N LYS A 1042 47.66 -22.44 -24.66
CA LYS A 1042 46.57 -22.13 -23.72
C LYS A 1042 46.20 -23.36 -22.91
N GLU A 1043 46.17 -23.23 -21.59
CA GLU A 1043 45.68 -24.27 -20.72
C GLU A 1043 44.21 -24.59 -20.99
N SER A 1044 43.83 -25.85 -20.75
CA SER A 1044 42.47 -26.33 -20.93
C SER A 1044 42.03 -27.06 -19.67
N ASN A 1045 41.15 -26.45 -18.89
CA ASN A 1045 40.60 -27.06 -17.67
C ASN A 1045 39.09 -27.23 -17.84
N LYS A 1046 38.65 -28.47 -18.01
CA LYS A 1046 37.22 -28.80 -17.98
C LYS A 1046 36.72 -28.60 -16.54
N GLN A 1047 35.83 -27.64 -16.32
CA GLN A 1047 35.04 -27.62 -15.09
C GLN A 1047 33.87 -28.60 -15.27
N LEU A 1048 33.98 -29.76 -14.61
CA LEU A 1048 32.87 -30.70 -14.53
C LEU A 1048 31.69 -30.02 -13.82
N PRO A 1049 30.45 -30.20 -14.30
CA PRO A 1049 29.27 -29.77 -13.56
C PRO A 1049 29.36 -30.30 -12.13
N SER A 1050 29.17 -29.44 -11.13
CA SER A 1050 29.21 -29.87 -9.74
C SER A 1050 28.12 -30.92 -9.53
N LEU A 1051 28.53 -32.17 -9.30
CA LEU A 1051 27.68 -33.28 -8.87
C LEU A 1051 27.21 -33.05 -7.43
N ASN A 1052 26.52 -31.93 -7.18
CA ASN A 1052 25.83 -31.70 -5.92
C ASN A 1052 24.34 -31.92 -6.12
N LYS A 1053 23.92 -33.12 -5.74
CA LYS A 1053 22.56 -33.60 -5.42
C LYS A 1053 21.49 -33.36 -6.50
N ALA A 1054 21.23 -34.44 -7.26
CA ALA A 1054 19.92 -34.70 -7.86
C ALA A 1054 18.82 -34.73 -6.79
#